data_AF-A0A445GET4-F1
#
_entry.id   AF-A0A445GET4-F1
#
_cell.length_a   1.000
_cell.length_b   1.000
_cell.length_c   1.000
_cell.angle_alpha   90.00
_cell.angle_beta   90.00
_cell.angle_gamma   90.00
#
_symmetry.space_group_name_H-M   'P 1'
#
loop_
_entity.id
_entity.type
_entity.pdbx_description
1 polymer ?
#
loop_
_entity_poly.entity_id
_entity_poly.type
_entity_poly.pdbx_seq_one_letter_code
_entity_poly.pdbx_strand_id
1 'polypeptide(L)'
;MRLRSRNTQQRHSANTVTSGIITFLIITNALFIFESRANMAATGARLFSAALFRRYPPSPDGKTNSRRTPIATPRLAVSVDQVPPATVEKEKRREEKKKRRMNGWNEYLERSKELIKPDGGPPRWFSPLECASRLDNSPLLLFLPGIDGVGLGLILHHQKLGRIFDIWCLHIPVADRTPFTDLVKIVERTVRSEYQRSPNRPIYLVGESLGACLALAVAALSSDIDLVLILANPATSIRRSHLQLLTPLLEALPDPFSPALPNILRSTTGESLRMVLDNVVQGLPLQNTAGELVKDFTTFSLSLHVLADILPKETLVWKLKMLKSASAYALSRLYAIKAQTLILCSGNDQLLPSQQEGERLLELLPRSKSQLRKFNDSGHFLFLEDSIDLVTIVKGTSYYRRGKSHDYISDYIPPTPEEARKVTESYSLYNLVSTVMLSTLEDGTIVKGLAGIPSEGPVLFVGDHMLLGLDKVPLWCRIFSERNIVVRGIAHPLFFMRTKKGKLPDVSYFDGLRIMGAVPVAPTNLYKLFSSKSHVLLYPGGIREAFHRKGEEYKLFWPEQSEFVRMAARFGAKIVPFGVVGEDDIGQVVFDYDDLVKIPYFRSEIESLTKETAHLRNDAGGEVANQQVHLPLILPKVPGRFYFYFGKPLETKGREQELRDKQKSQELYLQLKSEVEKCIAYLKEKRESDPYRGLGPRLLYQASHGFESDVPTFEI
;
A
#
# COMPACT_ATOMS: atom_id res chain seq x y z
N MET A 1 37.86 17.70 35.97
CA MET A 1 37.80 17.73 34.49
C MET A 1 36.84 16.66 33.90
N ARG A 2 35.62 16.51 34.45
CA ARG A 2 34.56 15.63 33.92
C ARG A 2 33.21 16.27 34.26
N LEU A 3 32.62 17.05 33.33
CA LEU A 3 31.23 17.56 33.40
C LEU A 3 30.74 18.34 32.16
N ARG A 4 31.58 18.59 31.14
CA ARG A 4 31.20 19.36 29.92
C ARG A 4 30.87 18.55 28.66
N SER A 5 30.92 17.21 28.69
CA SER A 5 30.76 16.38 27.46
C SER A 5 29.37 15.76 27.22
N ARG A 6 28.39 15.90 28.13
CA ARG A 6 27.04 15.30 27.94
C ARG A 6 26.01 16.19 27.25
N ASN A 7 26.15 17.53 27.29
CA ASN A 7 25.12 18.44 26.76
C ASN A 7 25.19 18.71 25.23
N THR A 8 26.28 18.33 24.56
CA THR A 8 26.42 18.51 23.09
C THR A 8 25.81 17.35 22.29
N GLN A 9 25.87 16.11 22.80
CA GLN A 9 25.30 14.95 22.10
C GLN A 9 23.76 14.94 22.10
N GLN A 10 23.12 15.33 23.20
CA GLN A 10 21.64 15.42 23.27
C GLN A 10 21.06 16.55 22.41
N ARG A 11 21.77 17.68 22.26
CA ARG A 11 21.31 18.78 21.39
C ARG A 11 21.40 18.45 19.90
N HIS A 12 22.38 17.65 19.47
CA HIS A 12 22.39 17.15 18.10
C HIS A 12 21.27 16.13 17.83
N SER A 13 21.01 15.17 18.73
CA SER A 13 19.91 14.21 18.51
C SER A 13 18.54 14.88 18.47
N ALA A 14 18.30 15.88 19.33
CA ALA A 14 17.05 16.65 19.32
C ALA A 14 16.86 17.44 18.01
N ASN A 15 17.88 18.14 17.53
CA ASN A 15 17.77 18.92 16.30
C ASN A 15 17.58 18.05 15.04
N THR A 16 18.17 16.85 14.98
CA THR A 16 17.93 15.92 13.85
C THR A 16 16.52 15.34 13.85
N VAL A 17 15.96 15.02 15.03
CA VAL A 17 14.57 14.53 15.15
C VAL A 17 13.56 15.64 14.82
N THR A 18 13.74 16.84 15.36
CA THR A 18 12.83 17.98 15.08
C THR A 18 12.95 18.46 13.63
N SER A 19 14.14 18.44 13.02
CA SER A 19 14.31 18.81 11.60
C SER A 19 13.66 17.79 10.66
N GLY A 20 13.75 16.49 10.95
CA GLY A 20 13.06 15.46 10.18
C GLY A 20 11.53 15.59 10.25
N ILE A 21 10.98 16.00 11.39
CA ILE A 21 9.55 16.25 11.59
C ILE A 21 9.06 17.44 10.74
N ILE A 22 9.86 18.49 10.56
CA ILE A 22 9.47 19.64 9.71
C ILE A 22 9.44 19.26 8.23
N THR A 23 10.43 18.51 7.73
CA THR A 23 10.42 17.99 6.35
C THR A 23 9.27 16.99 6.14
N PHE A 24 9.01 16.13 7.13
CA PHE A 24 7.89 15.18 7.09
C PHE A 24 6.52 15.89 7.11
N LEU A 25 6.40 16.96 7.90
CA LEU A 25 5.23 17.84 7.86
C LEU A 25 5.04 18.46 6.48
N ILE A 26 6.10 18.94 5.81
CA ILE A 26 5.96 19.51 4.46
C ILE A 26 5.58 18.43 3.42
N ILE A 27 6.15 17.22 3.51
CA ILE A 27 5.85 16.09 2.61
C ILE A 27 4.43 15.55 2.79
N THR A 28 3.89 15.56 4.03
CA THR A 28 2.50 15.13 4.29
C THR A 28 1.47 16.26 4.16
N ASN A 29 1.84 17.53 4.41
CA ASN A 29 0.93 18.68 4.32
C ASN A 29 0.41 18.99 2.92
N ALA A 30 1.12 18.59 1.86
CA ALA A 30 0.58 18.72 0.50
C ALA A 30 -0.76 17.98 0.31
N LEU A 31 -0.99 16.89 1.07
CA LEU A 31 -2.30 16.24 1.20
C LEU A 31 -3.08 16.72 2.44
N PHE A 32 -2.41 16.91 3.60
CA PHE A 32 -3.08 17.22 4.87
C PHE A 32 -3.70 18.63 4.96
N ILE A 33 -3.18 19.63 4.23
CA ILE A 33 -3.73 21.01 4.28
C ILE A 33 -5.15 21.06 3.69
N PHE A 34 -5.47 20.18 2.73
CA PHE A 34 -6.84 20.07 2.21
C PHE A 34 -7.85 19.63 3.28
N GLU A 35 -7.46 18.69 4.16
CA GLU A 35 -8.33 18.15 5.20
C GLU A 35 -8.73 19.21 6.25
N SER A 36 -7.80 20.13 6.58
CA SER A 36 -8.04 21.17 7.59
C SER A 36 -8.85 22.36 7.06
N ARG A 37 -8.73 22.72 5.77
CA ARG A 37 -9.54 23.81 5.17
C ARG A 37 -10.91 23.35 4.65
N ALA A 38 -11.06 22.12 4.15
CA ALA A 38 -12.35 21.61 3.71
C ALA A 38 -13.36 21.55 4.88
N ASN A 39 -12.92 21.12 6.07
CA ASN A 39 -13.74 21.11 7.29
C ASN A 39 -14.17 22.53 7.72
N MET A 40 -13.32 23.56 7.57
CA MET A 40 -13.73 24.94 7.86
C MET A 40 -14.76 25.47 6.86
N ALA A 41 -14.62 25.17 5.56
CA ALA A 41 -15.59 25.59 4.54
C ALA A 41 -16.97 24.93 4.75
N ALA A 42 -17.00 23.63 5.06
CA ALA A 42 -18.24 22.91 5.37
C ALA A 42 -18.94 23.42 6.65
N THR A 43 -18.18 23.97 7.60
CA THR A 43 -18.72 24.56 8.84
C THR A 43 -19.25 25.98 8.60
N GLY A 44 -18.55 26.79 7.80
CA GLY A 44 -18.97 28.15 7.46
C GLY A 44 -20.30 28.23 6.67
N ALA A 45 -20.54 27.27 5.77
CA ALA A 45 -21.77 27.21 4.97
C ALA A 45 -23.05 26.96 5.79
N ARG A 46 -22.95 26.52 7.06
CA ARG A 46 -24.11 26.32 7.94
C ARG A 46 -24.54 27.55 8.74
N LEU A 47 -23.80 28.66 8.65
CA LEU A 47 -24.06 29.89 9.44
C LEU A 47 -24.75 31.02 8.66
N PHE A 48 -24.96 30.86 7.35
CA PHE A 48 -25.62 31.88 6.49
C PHE A 48 -26.90 31.35 5.84
N SER A 49 -27.93 31.08 6.65
CA SER A 49 -29.30 30.86 6.15
C SER A 49 -30.37 31.28 7.16
N ALA A 50 -30.24 32.46 7.76
CA ALA A 50 -31.26 33.05 8.63
C ALA A 50 -31.18 34.58 8.75
N ALA A 51 -31.64 35.31 7.73
CA ALA A 51 -32.31 36.63 7.87
C ALA A 51 -32.58 37.28 6.50
N LEU A 52 -33.86 37.50 6.17
CA LEU A 52 -34.40 38.70 5.50
C LEU A 52 -35.89 38.49 5.16
N PHE A 53 -36.80 39.13 5.92
CA PHE A 53 -37.75 40.14 5.43
C PHE A 53 -38.57 40.75 6.60
N ARG A 54 -39.35 41.81 6.33
CA ARG A 54 -39.72 42.87 7.29
C ARG A 54 -41.17 42.82 7.83
N ARG A 55 -41.27 43.06 9.15
CA ARG A 55 -42.18 43.97 9.92
C ARG A 55 -43.72 44.01 9.70
N TYR A 56 -44.39 43.96 10.87
CA TYR A 56 -45.62 44.67 11.33
C TYR A 56 -47.01 43.98 11.21
N PRO A 57 -48.01 44.33 12.08
CA PRO A 57 -49.05 43.42 12.62
C PRO A 57 -50.49 43.98 12.31
N PRO A 58 -51.67 43.65 12.94
CA PRO A 58 -51.97 43.25 14.33
C PRO A 58 -52.94 42.03 14.51
N SER A 59 -53.34 41.81 15.78
CA SER A 59 -54.33 40.84 16.33
C SER A 59 -55.81 41.32 16.16
N PRO A 60 -56.90 40.68 16.70
CA PRO A 60 -56.99 39.57 17.68
C PRO A 60 -58.13 38.51 17.48
N ASP A 61 -58.37 37.71 18.55
CA ASP A 61 -59.63 37.05 19.01
C ASP A 61 -59.89 35.52 18.90
N GLY A 62 -60.49 34.97 19.98
CA GLY A 62 -61.08 33.61 20.13
C GLY A 62 -60.21 32.58 20.88
N LYS A 63 -60.33 32.34 22.21
CA LYS A 63 -61.32 31.47 22.90
C LYS A 63 -61.61 30.16 22.13
N THR A 64 -61.54 28.91 22.62
CA THR A 64 -61.27 28.25 23.93
C THR A 64 -61.02 26.73 23.63
N ASN A 65 -60.68 25.77 24.51
CA ASN A 65 -60.79 25.63 25.97
C ASN A 65 -59.70 24.68 26.57
N SER A 66 -59.87 24.37 27.86
CA SER A 66 -59.05 23.68 28.87
C SER A 66 -59.03 22.13 28.91
N ARG A 67 -57.94 21.55 29.47
CA ARG A 67 -57.98 20.75 30.73
C ARG A 67 -56.60 20.38 31.33
N ARG A 68 -56.39 20.85 32.57
CA ARG A 68 -55.63 20.28 33.72
C ARG A 68 -54.15 19.84 33.58
N THR A 69 -53.28 20.63 34.22
CA THR A 69 -52.04 20.22 34.90
C THR A 69 -52.37 19.60 36.30
N PRO A 70 -51.42 18.92 36.99
CA PRO A 70 -50.46 19.64 37.86
C PRO A 70 -49.02 19.06 37.97
N ILE A 71 -48.05 19.99 37.98
CA ILE A 71 -46.90 20.10 38.91
C ILE A 71 -46.01 18.85 39.18
N ALA A 72 -44.74 18.94 38.75
CA ALA A 72 -43.61 18.23 39.35
C ALA A 72 -42.40 19.17 39.48
N THR A 73 -41.65 19.07 40.58
CA THR A 73 -40.47 19.89 40.91
C THR A 73 -39.18 19.43 40.20
N PRO A 74 -38.17 20.31 40.05
CA PRO A 74 -37.04 20.06 39.14
C PRO A 74 -35.99 19.11 39.73
N ARG A 75 -35.38 18.29 38.87
CA ARG A 75 -34.08 17.64 39.10
C ARG A 75 -33.10 18.08 38.02
N LEU A 76 -31.87 18.40 38.41
CA LEU A 76 -30.79 18.77 37.49
C LEU A 76 -30.53 17.64 36.49
N ALA A 77 -30.58 17.96 35.21
CA ALA A 77 -29.97 17.14 34.17
C ALA A 77 -28.52 17.61 33.99
N VAL A 78 -27.55 16.74 34.26
CA VAL A 78 -26.14 16.98 33.94
C VAL A 78 -25.98 16.94 32.42
N SER A 79 -25.29 17.92 31.85
CA SER A 79 -24.98 17.96 30.42
C SER A 79 -24.16 16.73 30.03
N VAL A 80 -24.68 15.95 29.08
CA VAL A 80 -23.86 14.94 28.38
C VAL A 80 -23.18 15.65 27.23
N ASP A 81 -21.88 15.90 27.38
CA ASP A 81 -21.07 16.49 26.31
C ASP A 81 -21.14 15.63 25.05
N GLN A 82 -21.57 16.25 23.94
CA GLN A 82 -21.69 15.56 22.66
C GLN A 82 -20.29 15.26 22.11
N VAL A 83 -19.90 13.98 22.17
CA VAL A 83 -18.69 13.47 21.52
C VAL A 83 -18.76 13.78 20.01
N PRO A 84 -17.71 14.38 19.39
CA PRO A 84 -17.75 14.77 17.99
C PRO A 84 -18.03 13.59 17.05
N PRO A 85 -18.76 13.79 15.93
CA PRO A 85 -19.16 12.70 15.03
C PRO A 85 -17.97 11.90 14.44
N ALA A 86 -16.83 12.55 14.22
CA ALA A 86 -15.60 11.89 13.76
C ALA A 86 -15.08 10.81 14.75
N THR A 87 -15.36 10.96 16.05
CA THR A 87 -14.99 9.98 17.09
C THR A 87 -15.88 8.75 17.02
N VAL A 88 -17.20 8.95 16.90
CA VAL A 88 -18.21 7.88 16.77
C VAL A 88 -17.99 7.05 15.51
N GLU A 89 -17.65 7.69 14.39
CA GLU A 89 -17.35 6.96 13.14
C GLU A 89 -16.04 6.16 13.25
N LYS A 90 -15.02 6.70 13.93
CA LYS A 90 -13.76 6.00 14.21
C LYS A 90 -13.95 4.79 15.14
N GLU A 91 -14.88 4.88 16.10
CA GLU A 91 -15.26 3.75 16.95
C GLU A 91 -16.05 2.69 16.19
N LYS A 92 -17.06 3.07 15.39
CA LYS A 92 -17.77 2.12 14.51
C LYS A 92 -16.83 1.39 13.55
N ARG A 93 -15.89 2.10 12.90
CA ARG A 93 -14.86 1.49 12.05
C ARG A 93 -13.93 0.54 12.83
N ARG A 94 -13.67 0.80 14.12
CA ARG A 94 -12.92 -0.12 15.01
C ARG A 94 -13.74 -1.36 15.39
N GLU A 95 -15.02 -1.21 15.70
CA GLU A 95 -15.91 -2.35 15.97
C GLU A 95 -16.10 -3.24 14.74
N GLU A 96 -16.30 -2.66 13.56
CA GLU A 96 -16.38 -3.44 12.32
C GLU A 96 -15.08 -4.20 12.03
N LYS A 97 -13.91 -3.55 12.16
CA LYS A 97 -12.60 -4.24 12.06
C LYS A 97 -12.50 -5.40 13.07
N LYS A 98 -12.95 -5.20 14.31
CA LYS A 98 -12.94 -6.23 15.37
C LYS A 98 -13.87 -7.41 15.04
N LYS A 99 -15.09 -7.13 14.57
CA LYS A 99 -16.09 -8.14 14.17
C LYS A 99 -15.61 -8.95 12.95
N ARG A 100 -15.03 -8.28 11.95
CA ARG A 100 -14.46 -8.89 10.74
C ARG A 100 -13.27 -9.79 11.07
N ARG A 101 -12.30 -9.30 11.87
CA ARG A 101 -11.18 -10.13 12.38
C ARG A 101 -11.66 -11.40 13.09
N MET A 102 -12.80 -11.35 13.78
CA MET A 102 -13.37 -12.52 14.46
C MET A 102 -13.92 -13.58 13.48
N ASN A 103 -14.35 -13.19 12.28
CA ASN A 103 -14.80 -14.13 11.25
C ASN A 103 -13.63 -14.98 10.71
N GLY A 104 -12.49 -14.36 10.40
CA GLY A 104 -11.33 -15.07 9.87
C GLY A 104 -10.76 -16.11 10.86
N TRP A 105 -10.76 -15.77 12.15
CA TRP A 105 -10.43 -16.72 13.22
C TRP A 105 -11.42 -17.87 13.35
N ASN A 106 -12.72 -17.61 13.19
CA ASN A 106 -13.74 -18.67 13.24
C ASN A 106 -13.53 -19.68 12.09
N GLU A 107 -13.28 -19.23 10.86
CA GLU A 107 -13.03 -20.14 9.73
C GLU A 107 -11.74 -20.96 9.94
N TYR A 108 -10.66 -20.32 10.39
CA TYR A 108 -9.41 -20.98 10.75
C TYR A 108 -9.63 -22.05 11.83
N LEU A 109 -10.34 -21.73 12.91
CA LEU A 109 -10.62 -22.66 14.01
C LEU A 109 -11.47 -23.84 13.56
N GLU A 110 -12.57 -23.61 12.83
CA GLU A 110 -13.43 -24.69 12.32
C GLU A 110 -12.67 -25.66 11.42
N ARG A 111 -11.85 -25.16 10.48
CA ARG A 111 -11.02 -26.02 9.61
C ARG A 111 -9.86 -26.69 10.35
N SER A 112 -9.35 -26.07 11.42
CA SER A 112 -8.29 -26.66 12.25
C SER A 112 -8.77 -27.90 12.99
N LYS A 113 -10.06 -28.03 13.33
CA LYS A 113 -10.62 -29.16 14.11
C LYS A 113 -10.31 -30.55 13.54
N GLU A 114 -10.11 -30.67 12.22
CA GLU A 114 -9.75 -31.95 11.60
C GLU A 114 -8.24 -32.22 11.68
N LEU A 115 -7.42 -31.19 11.51
CA LEU A 115 -5.95 -31.25 11.51
C LEU A 115 -5.32 -31.29 12.91
N ILE A 116 -6.02 -30.83 13.95
CA ILE A 116 -5.54 -30.92 15.34
C ILE A 116 -5.81 -32.28 16.00
N LYS A 117 -6.59 -33.16 15.36
CA LYS A 117 -6.85 -34.51 15.88
C LYS A 117 -5.53 -35.29 15.94
N PRO A 118 -5.25 -36.05 17.02
CA PRO A 118 -4.08 -36.91 17.07
C PRO A 118 -4.14 -37.97 15.97
N ASP A 119 -3.27 -37.85 14.98
CA ASP A 119 -3.14 -38.79 13.86
C ASP A 119 -1.85 -39.64 13.94
N GLY A 120 -0.93 -39.29 14.85
CA GLY A 120 0.38 -39.93 15.00
C GLY A 120 1.33 -39.72 13.81
N GLY A 121 0.97 -38.88 12.84
CA GLY A 121 1.71 -38.70 11.61
C GLY A 121 2.97 -37.84 11.76
N PRO A 122 3.93 -37.95 10.83
CA PRO A 122 5.05 -37.01 10.74
C PRO A 122 4.60 -35.64 10.19
N PRO A 123 5.43 -34.60 10.31
CA PRO A 123 5.27 -33.36 9.56
C PRO A 123 5.20 -33.61 8.05
N ARG A 124 4.23 -33.00 7.38
CA ARG A 124 3.84 -33.35 5.99
C ARG A 124 3.28 -32.15 5.23
N TRP A 125 3.35 -32.22 3.91
CA TRP A 125 2.74 -31.22 3.02
C TRP A 125 1.30 -31.60 2.68
N PHE A 126 0.43 -30.61 2.57
CA PHE A 126 -0.89 -30.73 1.91
C PHE A 126 -1.10 -29.53 0.98
N SER A 127 -1.94 -29.68 -0.05
CA SER A 127 -2.39 -28.53 -0.83
C SER A 127 -3.81 -28.15 -0.39
N PRO A 128 -4.09 -26.88 -0.06
CA PRO A 128 -5.43 -26.46 0.35
C PRO A 128 -6.43 -26.38 -0.81
N LEU A 129 -5.98 -26.58 -2.06
CA LEU A 129 -6.77 -26.42 -3.28
C LEU A 129 -6.43 -27.52 -4.29
N GLU A 130 -7.10 -28.67 -4.15
CA GLU A 130 -6.86 -29.87 -4.98
C GLU A 130 -7.21 -29.68 -6.46
N CYS A 131 -8.09 -28.72 -6.82
CA CYS A 131 -8.60 -28.55 -8.19
C CYS A 131 -8.81 -27.08 -8.63
N ALA A 132 -8.04 -26.11 -8.11
CA ALA A 132 -8.14 -24.72 -8.57
C ALA A 132 -7.49 -24.51 -9.96
N SER A 133 -8.11 -23.69 -10.81
CA SER A 133 -7.51 -23.25 -12.09
C SER A 133 -6.35 -22.28 -11.83
N ARG A 134 -5.14 -22.77 -12.07
CA ARG A 134 -3.87 -22.04 -11.89
C ARG A 134 -3.47 -21.35 -13.20
N LEU A 135 -2.67 -20.30 -13.11
CA LEU A 135 -1.98 -19.73 -14.28
C LEU A 135 -0.92 -20.69 -14.80
N ASP A 136 -0.69 -20.66 -16.13
CA ASP A 136 0.42 -21.37 -16.75
C ASP A 136 1.76 -20.92 -16.15
N ASN A 137 2.62 -21.90 -15.86
CA ASN A 137 3.90 -21.73 -15.19
C ASN A 137 3.81 -21.02 -13.81
N SER A 138 2.72 -21.24 -13.07
CA SER A 138 2.58 -20.73 -11.69
C SER A 138 3.78 -21.16 -10.80
N PRO A 139 4.45 -20.21 -10.13
CA PRO A 139 5.50 -20.51 -9.15
C PRO A 139 4.97 -21.35 -7.98
N LEU A 140 5.88 -22.05 -7.31
CA LEU A 140 5.58 -22.84 -6.12
C LEU A 140 5.60 -21.95 -4.88
N LEU A 141 4.59 -22.07 -4.03
CA LEU A 141 4.49 -21.41 -2.73
C LEU A 141 4.46 -22.48 -1.64
N LEU A 142 5.54 -22.55 -0.86
CA LEU A 142 5.64 -23.38 0.32
C LEU A 142 5.34 -22.52 1.56
N PHE A 143 4.18 -22.75 2.17
CA PHE A 143 3.80 -22.07 3.41
C PHE A 143 4.31 -22.83 4.64
N LEU A 144 4.95 -22.08 5.55
CA LEU A 144 5.56 -22.58 6.78
C LEU A 144 4.82 -21.95 7.98
N PRO A 145 4.14 -22.76 8.83
CA PRO A 145 3.26 -22.26 9.87
C PRO A 145 4.00 -21.66 11.08
N GLY A 146 3.22 -21.02 11.95
CA GLY A 146 3.64 -20.59 13.28
C GLY A 146 3.81 -21.76 14.26
N ILE A 147 3.76 -21.45 15.56
CA ILE A 147 3.94 -22.45 16.63
C ILE A 147 2.76 -23.42 16.78
N ASP A 148 1.59 -23.07 16.22
CA ASP A 148 0.42 -23.93 16.07
C ASP A 148 0.74 -25.18 15.23
N GLY A 149 1.53 -25.01 14.16
CA GLY A 149 1.88 -26.08 13.22
C GLY A 149 0.76 -26.52 12.26
N VAL A 150 -0.45 -25.95 12.32
CA VAL A 150 -1.62 -26.47 11.60
C VAL A 150 -1.47 -26.34 10.08
N GLY A 151 -0.80 -25.29 9.60
CA GLY A 151 -0.58 -25.04 8.17
C GLY A 151 -1.70 -24.27 7.47
N LEU A 152 -2.76 -23.88 8.20
CA LEU A 152 -3.89 -23.13 7.66
C LEU A 152 -3.77 -21.59 7.78
N GLY A 153 -2.60 -21.06 8.15
CA GLY A 153 -2.40 -19.61 8.36
C GLY A 153 -2.71 -18.74 7.14
N LEU A 154 -2.69 -19.28 5.92
CA LEU A 154 -3.09 -18.58 4.69
C LEU A 154 -4.56 -18.79 4.28
N ILE A 155 -5.43 -19.31 5.16
CA ILE A 155 -6.81 -19.72 4.79
C ILE A 155 -7.60 -18.64 4.04
N LEU A 156 -7.58 -17.40 4.53
CA LEU A 156 -8.26 -16.25 3.91
C LEU A 156 -7.67 -15.84 2.55
N HIS A 157 -6.45 -16.29 2.25
CA HIS A 157 -5.72 -15.99 1.04
C HIS A 157 -5.69 -17.15 0.04
N HIS A 158 -5.95 -18.40 0.45
CA HIS A 158 -5.82 -19.60 -0.38
C HIS A 158 -6.48 -19.43 -1.77
N GLN A 159 -7.74 -18.99 -1.83
CA GLN A 159 -8.49 -18.82 -3.08
C GLN A 159 -7.89 -17.76 -4.03
N LYS A 160 -7.27 -16.71 -3.49
CA LYS A 160 -6.63 -15.65 -4.30
C LYS A 160 -5.23 -16.07 -4.74
N LEU A 161 -4.44 -16.60 -3.82
CA LEU A 161 -3.08 -17.11 -4.09
C LEU A 161 -3.12 -18.29 -5.06
N GLY A 162 -4.08 -19.21 -4.94
CA GLY A 162 -4.16 -20.45 -5.73
C GLY A 162 -4.47 -20.24 -7.22
N ARG A 163 -4.88 -19.02 -7.60
CA ARG A 163 -4.97 -18.61 -9.01
C ARG A 163 -3.60 -18.36 -9.64
N ILE A 164 -2.62 -17.95 -8.83
CA ILE A 164 -1.31 -17.45 -9.29
C ILE A 164 -0.12 -18.27 -8.79
N PHE A 165 -0.30 -19.08 -7.75
CA PHE A 165 0.66 -20.00 -7.13
C PHE A 165 0.12 -21.43 -7.07
N ASP A 166 1.03 -22.39 -7.11
CA ASP A 166 0.83 -23.75 -6.59
C ASP A 166 1.14 -23.73 -5.08
N ILE A 167 0.14 -23.96 -4.23
CA ILE A 167 0.27 -23.78 -2.77
C ILE A 167 0.41 -25.13 -2.09
N TRP A 168 1.51 -25.34 -1.39
CA TRP A 168 1.68 -26.44 -0.44
C TRP A 168 1.89 -25.85 0.96
N CYS A 169 1.10 -26.30 1.92
CA CYS A 169 1.19 -25.90 3.31
C CYS A 169 1.85 -27.01 4.14
N LEU A 170 2.85 -26.65 4.94
CA LEU A 170 3.45 -27.58 5.88
C LEU A 170 2.52 -27.73 7.09
N HIS A 171 2.09 -28.96 7.36
CA HIS A 171 1.43 -29.35 8.59
C HIS A 171 2.44 -30.04 9.52
N ILE A 172 2.51 -29.59 10.77
CA ILE A 172 3.32 -30.12 11.86
C ILE A 172 2.34 -30.50 12.98
N PRO A 173 1.97 -31.79 13.13
CA PRO A 173 0.94 -32.21 14.09
C PRO A 173 1.15 -31.68 15.51
N VAL A 174 0.07 -31.45 16.25
CA VAL A 174 0.11 -30.88 17.61
C VAL A 174 0.98 -31.73 18.56
N ALA A 175 0.88 -33.05 18.45
CA ALA A 175 1.67 -33.99 19.24
C ALA A 175 3.11 -34.17 18.73
N ASP A 176 3.46 -33.66 17.55
CA ASP A 176 4.80 -33.84 16.97
C ASP A 176 5.89 -33.19 17.84
N ARG A 177 7.03 -33.88 17.91
CA ARG A 177 8.24 -33.47 18.65
C ARG A 177 9.47 -33.43 17.75
N THR A 178 9.30 -33.35 16.43
CA THR A 178 10.41 -33.23 15.47
C THR A 178 11.25 -31.99 15.81
N PRO A 179 12.57 -32.11 16.05
CA PRO A 179 13.42 -30.97 16.36
C PRO A 179 13.47 -29.97 15.20
N PHE A 180 13.69 -28.68 15.52
CA PHE A 180 13.77 -27.62 14.51
C PHE A 180 14.75 -27.93 13.36
N THR A 181 15.90 -28.52 13.67
CA THR A 181 16.91 -28.90 12.67
C THR A 181 16.42 -29.95 11.68
N ASP A 182 15.48 -30.81 12.07
CA ASP A 182 14.93 -31.86 11.21
C ASP A 182 13.73 -31.34 10.42
N LEU A 183 12.95 -30.41 10.97
CA LEU A 183 11.98 -29.61 10.20
C LEU A 183 12.68 -28.84 9.07
N VAL A 184 13.85 -28.22 9.34
CA VAL A 184 14.67 -27.57 8.30
C VAL A 184 15.06 -28.56 7.20
N LYS A 185 15.50 -29.78 7.54
CA LYS A 185 15.84 -30.82 6.55
C LYS A 185 14.64 -31.26 5.71
N ILE A 186 13.44 -31.34 6.30
CA ILE A 186 12.21 -31.69 5.57
C ILE A 186 11.93 -30.64 4.48
N VAL A 187 11.93 -29.35 4.86
CA VAL A 187 11.69 -28.25 3.92
C VAL A 187 12.81 -28.13 2.89
N GLU A 188 14.08 -28.29 3.29
CA GLU A 188 15.23 -28.27 2.37
C GLU A 188 15.14 -29.38 1.31
N ARG A 189 14.82 -30.62 1.71
CA ARG A 189 14.62 -31.75 0.77
C ARG A 189 13.52 -31.44 -0.25
N THR A 190 12.41 -30.85 0.20
CA THR A 190 11.34 -30.40 -0.70
C THR A 190 11.85 -29.34 -1.68
N VAL A 191 12.47 -28.27 -1.18
CA VAL A 191 13.04 -27.20 -2.04
C VAL A 191 14.02 -27.76 -3.07
N ARG A 192 14.95 -28.63 -2.66
CA ARG A 192 15.95 -29.23 -3.57
C ARG A 192 15.31 -30.17 -4.60
N SER A 193 14.30 -30.96 -4.22
CA SER A 193 13.57 -31.85 -5.15
C SER A 193 12.75 -31.07 -6.19
N GLU A 194 12.02 -30.03 -5.75
CA GLU A 194 11.23 -29.19 -6.65
C GLU A 194 12.12 -28.36 -7.59
N TYR A 195 13.24 -27.86 -7.09
CA TYR A 195 14.25 -27.20 -7.92
C TYR A 195 14.86 -28.14 -8.96
N GLN A 196 15.20 -29.38 -8.59
CA GLN A 196 15.70 -30.39 -9.54
C GLN A 196 14.67 -30.73 -10.62
N ARG A 197 13.38 -30.79 -10.27
CA ARG A 197 12.30 -31.07 -11.23
C ARG A 197 12.04 -29.90 -12.18
N SER A 198 12.16 -28.67 -11.70
CA SER A 198 11.85 -27.46 -12.47
C SER A 198 12.82 -26.29 -12.14
N PRO A 199 14.08 -26.31 -12.60
CA PRO A 199 15.12 -25.35 -12.17
C PRO A 199 14.85 -23.87 -12.50
N ASN A 200 13.93 -23.59 -13.42
CA ASN A 200 13.52 -22.23 -13.81
C ASN A 200 12.23 -21.76 -13.12
N ARG A 201 11.54 -22.63 -12.38
CA ARG A 201 10.30 -22.31 -11.65
C ARG A 201 10.66 -21.65 -10.30
N PRO A 202 10.23 -20.42 -10.02
CA PRO A 202 10.52 -19.79 -8.74
C PRO A 202 9.84 -20.51 -7.58
N ILE A 203 10.55 -20.60 -6.46
CA ILE A 203 10.06 -21.20 -5.21
C ILE A 203 9.99 -20.10 -4.15
N TYR A 204 8.79 -19.93 -3.59
CA TYR A 204 8.48 -18.97 -2.53
C TYR A 204 8.39 -19.69 -1.19
N LEU A 205 9.16 -19.25 -0.20
CA LEU A 205 9.00 -19.67 1.19
C LEU A 205 8.23 -18.57 1.94
N VAL A 206 6.97 -18.85 2.28
CA VAL A 206 6.10 -17.94 3.02
C VAL A 206 6.03 -18.42 4.46
N GLY A 207 6.70 -17.72 5.37
CA GLY A 207 6.83 -18.14 6.76
C GLY A 207 6.20 -17.13 7.73
N GLU A 208 5.36 -17.62 8.63
CA GLU A 208 4.84 -16.84 9.77
C GLU A 208 5.57 -17.25 11.06
N SER A 209 6.06 -16.28 11.84
CA SER A 209 6.59 -16.51 13.19
C SER A 209 7.70 -17.58 13.26
N LEU A 210 7.41 -18.81 13.72
CA LEU A 210 8.31 -19.96 13.66
C LEU A 210 8.70 -20.33 12.22
N GLY A 211 7.73 -20.34 11.31
CA GLY A 211 7.91 -20.63 9.89
C GLY A 211 8.81 -19.62 9.18
N ALA A 212 8.85 -18.36 9.64
CA ALA A 212 9.83 -17.39 9.15
C ALA A 212 11.27 -17.79 9.53
N CYS A 213 11.49 -18.38 10.71
CA CYS A 213 12.78 -18.93 11.10
C CYS A 213 13.16 -20.16 10.26
N LEU A 214 12.20 -21.03 9.92
CA LEU A 214 12.41 -22.14 8.98
C LEU A 214 12.80 -21.61 7.58
N ALA A 215 12.07 -20.64 7.04
CA ALA A 215 12.36 -20.03 5.73
C ALA A 215 13.79 -19.44 5.68
N LEU A 216 14.18 -18.67 6.70
CA LEU A 216 15.54 -18.11 6.81
C LEU A 216 16.61 -19.20 6.90
N ALA A 217 16.39 -20.25 7.68
CA ALA A 217 17.32 -21.36 7.83
C ALA A 217 17.51 -22.14 6.52
N VAL A 218 16.43 -22.48 5.83
CA VAL A 218 16.45 -23.18 4.54
C VAL A 218 17.11 -22.31 3.46
N ALA A 219 16.80 -21.01 3.40
CA ALA A 219 17.39 -20.09 2.44
C ALA A 219 18.90 -19.88 2.62
N ALA A 220 19.41 -20.02 3.85
CA ALA A 220 20.85 -20.01 4.12
C ALA A 220 21.55 -21.30 3.66
N LEU A 221 20.91 -22.46 3.83
CA LEU A 221 21.43 -23.77 3.42
C LEU A 221 21.31 -24.03 1.91
N SER A 222 20.30 -23.41 1.27
CA SER A 222 20.03 -23.49 -0.18
C SER A 222 20.41 -22.20 -0.91
N SER A 223 21.56 -21.59 -0.55
CA SER A 223 22.01 -20.32 -1.15
C SER A 223 22.41 -20.42 -2.65
N ASP A 224 22.44 -21.64 -3.18
CA ASP A 224 22.56 -22.03 -4.59
C ASP A 224 21.23 -21.94 -5.36
N ILE A 225 20.09 -21.96 -4.67
CA ILE A 225 18.74 -21.96 -5.26
C ILE A 225 18.14 -20.55 -5.22
N ASP A 226 17.48 -20.15 -6.31
CA ASP A 226 16.83 -18.85 -6.45
C ASP A 226 15.48 -18.82 -5.71
N LEU A 227 15.54 -18.58 -4.39
CA LEU A 227 14.39 -18.48 -3.50
C LEU A 227 13.87 -17.05 -3.36
N VAL A 228 12.55 -16.93 -3.18
CA VAL A 228 11.89 -15.71 -2.70
C VAL A 228 11.32 -15.98 -1.30
N LEU A 229 11.59 -15.09 -0.35
CA LEU A 229 11.09 -15.19 1.02
C LEU A 229 10.00 -14.15 1.27
N ILE A 230 8.91 -14.58 1.90
CA ILE A 230 7.90 -13.68 2.48
C ILE A 230 7.81 -14.03 3.96
N LEU A 231 8.23 -13.11 4.83
CA LEU A 231 8.43 -13.37 6.26
C LEU A 231 7.47 -12.50 7.07
N ALA A 232 6.44 -13.09 7.66
CA ALA A 232 5.50 -12.41 8.55
C ALA A 232 5.93 -12.57 10.01
N ASN A 233 6.04 -11.43 10.72
CA ASN A 233 6.34 -11.31 12.15
C ASN A 233 7.42 -12.31 12.65
N PRO A 234 8.66 -12.24 12.15
CA PRO A 234 9.62 -13.33 12.33
C PRO A 234 10.04 -13.54 13.78
N ALA A 235 9.96 -14.78 14.26
CA ALA A 235 10.29 -15.13 15.65
C ALA A 235 11.79 -15.10 15.99
N THR A 236 12.64 -14.63 15.08
CA THR A 236 14.06 -14.36 15.33
C THR A 236 14.26 -13.38 16.49
N SER A 237 13.28 -12.54 16.82
CA SER A 237 13.29 -11.63 17.97
C SER A 237 12.91 -12.23 19.34
N ILE A 238 12.54 -13.51 19.44
CA ILE A 238 11.96 -14.12 20.66
C ILE A 238 12.74 -13.82 21.96
N ARG A 239 14.07 -13.76 21.91
CA ARG A 239 14.97 -13.42 23.04
C ARG A 239 14.87 -11.96 23.53
N ARG A 240 14.09 -11.12 22.84
CA ARG A 240 13.84 -9.70 23.13
C ARG A 240 12.35 -9.44 23.36
N SER A 241 11.57 -10.48 23.59
CA SER A 241 10.12 -10.44 23.79
C SER A 241 9.74 -10.96 25.17
N HIS A 242 8.60 -10.51 25.68
CA HIS A 242 8.05 -10.96 26.97
C HIS A 242 7.65 -12.44 26.94
N LEU A 243 7.42 -13.05 25.76
CA LEU A 243 7.21 -14.50 25.61
C LEU A 243 8.37 -15.35 26.18
N GLN A 244 9.57 -14.79 26.33
CA GLN A 244 10.67 -15.48 27.00
C GLN A 244 10.30 -15.88 28.44
N LEU A 245 9.47 -15.08 29.12
CA LEU A 245 9.03 -15.23 30.50
C LEU A 245 7.94 -16.31 30.68
N LEU A 246 7.25 -16.70 29.59
CA LEU A 246 6.19 -17.71 29.67
C LEU A 246 6.73 -19.14 29.85
N THR A 247 7.93 -19.48 29.36
CA THR A 247 8.45 -20.85 29.52
C THR A 247 8.67 -21.22 30.99
N PRO A 248 9.41 -20.44 31.80
CA PRO A 248 9.58 -20.75 33.22
C PRO A 248 8.27 -20.74 34.00
N LEU A 249 7.33 -19.85 33.64
CA LEU A 249 6.00 -19.79 34.27
C LEU A 249 5.17 -21.06 34.00
N LEU A 250 5.14 -21.54 32.75
CA LEU A 250 4.42 -22.76 32.37
C LEU A 250 5.05 -24.03 32.97
N GLU A 251 6.37 -24.01 33.19
CA GLU A 251 7.10 -25.10 33.87
C GLU A 251 6.91 -25.08 35.39
N ALA A 252 6.70 -23.91 36.01
CA ALA A 252 6.42 -23.76 37.44
C ALA A 252 4.93 -23.97 37.81
N LEU A 253 4.02 -23.95 36.83
CA LEU A 253 2.58 -24.16 37.04
C LEU A 253 2.28 -25.63 37.43
N PRO A 254 1.68 -25.91 38.61
CA PRO A 254 1.35 -27.27 39.02
C PRO A 254 0.32 -27.94 38.08
N ASP A 255 0.45 -29.24 37.86
CA ASP A 255 -0.39 -30.00 36.92
C ASP A 255 -1.90 -29.98 37.19
N PRO A 256 -2.41 -29.86 38.45
CA PRO A 256 -3.83 -29.63 38.70
C PRO A 256 -4.43 -28.38 38.02
N PHE A 257 -3.59 -27.40 37.66
CA PHE A 257 -4.02 -26.21 36.92
C PHE A 257 -3.89 -26.37 35.38
N SER A 258 -3.34 -27.48 34.88
CA SER A 258 -3.24 -27.74 33.42
C SER A 258 -4.61 -27.79 32.73
N PRO A 259 -5.67 -28.42 33.29
CA PRO A 259 -7.02 -28.36 32.72
C PRO A 259 -7.67 -26.96 32.78
N ALA A 260 -7.22 -26.11 33.72
CA ALA A 260 -7.66 -24.73 33.83
C ALA A 260 -6.86 -23.78 32.92
N LEU A 261 -5.70 -24.20 32.39
CA LEU A 261 -4.82 -23.36 31.58
C LEU A 261 -5.54 -22.76 30.36
N PRO A 262 -6.40 -23.48 29.60
CA PRO A 262 -7.18 -22.84 28.55
C PRO A 262 -8.10 -21.74 29.08
N ASN A 263 -8.80 -21.96 30.19
CA ASN A 263 -9.68 -20.95 30.78
C ASN A 263 -8.90 -19.73 31.33
N ILE A 264 -7.70 -19.95 31.87
CA ILE A 264 -6.78 -18.88 32.30
C ILE A 264 -6.26 -18.07 31.10
N LEU A 265 -5.89 -18.74 30.00
CA LEU A 265 -5.47 -18.10 28.75
C LEU A 265 -6.62 -17.43 27.99
N ARG A 266 -7.87 -17.87 28.21
CA ARG A 266 -9.09 -17.28 27.66
C ARG A 266 -9.59 -16.08 28.47
N SER A 267 -9.16 -15.93 29.74
CA SER A 267 -9.63 -14.88 30.66
C SER A 267 -9.08 -13.50 30.28
N THR A 268 -9.97 -12.57 29.95
CA THR A 268 -9.63 -11.16 29.69
C THR A 268 -9.29 -10.38 30.97
N THR A 269 -9.70 -10.88 32.15
CA THR A 269 -9.32 -10.32 33.45
C THR A 269 -8.08 -11.04 33.99
N GLY A 270 -7.03 -10.26 34.27
CA GLY A 270 -5.76 -10.77 34.83
C GLY A 270 -5.84 -11.29 36.26
N GLU A 271 -7.01 -11.19 36.86
CA GLU A 271 -7.30 -11.60 38.23
C GLU A 271 -7.24 -13.13 38.38
N SER A 272 -7.64 -13.89 37.35
CA SER A 272 -7.52 -15.35 37.37
C SER A 272 -6.05 -15.81 37.41
N LEU A 273 -5.18 -15.18 36.59
CA LEU A 273 -3.75 -15.47 36.65
C LEU A 273 -3.10 -14.91 37.92
N ARG A 274 -3.49 -13.71 38.40
CA ARG A 274 -3.04 -13.20 39.71
C ARG A 274 -3.29 -14.22 40.79
N MET A 275 -4.51 -14.72 40.91
CA MET A 275 -4.87 -15.70 41.93
C MET A 275 -4.00 -16.97 41.88
N VAL A 276 -3.63 -17.44 40.68
CA VAL A 276 -2.74 -18.60 40.51
C VAL A 276 -1.27 -18.24 40.77
N LEU A 277 -0.80 -17.09 40.28
CA LEU A 277 0.54 -16.58 40.52
C LEU A 277 0.75 -16.29 42.00
N ASP A 278 -0.14 -15.59 42.66
CA ASP A 278 -0.06 -15.24 44.08
C ASP A 278 0.00 -16.52 44.94
N ASN A 279 -0.77 -17.56 44.60
CA ASN A 279 -0.69 -18.88 45.26
C ASN A 279 0.64 -19.62 45.01
N VAL A 280 1.31 -19.42 43.87
CA VAL A 280 2.64 -20.00 43.57
C VAL A 280 3.78 -19.13 44.13
N VAL A 281 3.60 -17.80 44.17
CA VAL A 281 4.56 -16.78 44.63
C VAL A 281 4.60 -16.67 46.15
N GLN A 282 3.62 -17.21 46.89
CA GLN A 282 3.74 -17.51 48.33
C GLN A 282 5.00 -18.34 48.69
N GLY A 283 5.64 -19.00 47.72
CA GLY A 283 6.93 -19.69 47.88
C GLY A 283 8.18 -18.95 47.36
N LEU A 284 8.10 -17.76 46.76
CA LEU A 284 9.24 -17.10 46.08
C LEU A 284 9.30 -15.56 46.24
N PRO A 285 10.49 -14.97 46.47
CA PRO A 285 10.65 -13.54 46.76
C PRO A 285 10.68 -12.67 45.48
N LEU A 286 9.56 -12.54 44.75
CA LEU A 286 9.47 -11.81 43.46
C LEU A 286 8.24 -10.90 43.32
N GLN A 287 7.76 -10.29 44.41
CA GLN A 287 6.51 -9.51 44.45
C GLN A 287 6.45 -8.35 43.43
N ASN A 288 7.54 -7.62 43.20
CA ASN A 288 7.58 -6.52 42.23
C ASN A 288 7.50 -7.01 40.77
N THR A 289 8.09 -8.17 40.46
CA THR A 289 8.10 -8.75 39.11
C THR A 289 6.77 -9.41 38.77
N ALA A 290 6.06 -9.96 39.75
CA ALA A 290 4.71 -10.52 39.57
C ALA A 290 3.70 -9.47 39.04
N GLY A 291 3.79 -8.22 39.50
CA GLY A 291 2.92 -7.13 39.06
C GLY A 291 3.06 -6.79 37.57
N GLU A 292 4.30 -6.74 37.07
CA GLU A 292 4.60 -6.55 35.65
C GLU A 292 4.21 -7.79 34.82
N LEU A 293 4.59 -8.99 35.28
CA LEU A 293 4.25 -10.27 34.63
C LEU A 293 2.74 -10.45 34.41
N VAL A 294 1.90 -10.06 35.37
CA VAL A 294 0.44 -10.10 35.23
C VAL A 294 -0.05 -9.13 34.16
N LYS A 295 0.43 -7.88 34.20
CA LYS A 295 0.01 -6.82 33.27
C LYS A 295 0.40 -7.16 31.84
N ASP A 296 1.59 -7.72 31.68
CA ASP A 296 2.04 -8.37 30.47
C ASP A 296 1.07 -9.48 30.08
N PHE A 297 0.82 -10.49 30.95
CA PHE A 297 -0.05 -11.63 30.64
C PHE A 297 -1.48 -11.26 30.25
N THR A 298 -2.10 -10.24 30.86
CA THR A 298 -3.41 -9.73 30.40
C THR A 298 -3.39 -9.25 28.96
N THR A 299 -2.26 -8.72 28.52
CA THR A 299 -2.04 -8.27 27.15
C THR A 299 -1.80 -9.47 26.21
N PHE A 300 -1.19 -10.55 26.70
CA PHE A 300 -1.00 -11.82 25.98
C PHE A 300 -2.30 -12.65 25.82
N SER A 301 -3.17 -12.69 26.82
CA SER A 301 -4.41 -13.50 26.86
C SER A 301 -5.26 -13.38 25.59
N LEU A 302 -5.48 -12.15 25.10
CA LEU A 302 -6.27 -11.87 23.89
C LEU A 302 -5.71 -12.51 22.61
N SER A 303 -4.44 -12.88 22.57
CA SER A 303 -3.79 -13.58 21.44
C SER A 303 -3.52 -15.06 21.74
N LEU A 304 -3.42 -15.44 23.01
CA LEU A 304 -3.22 -16.83 23.44
C LEU A 304 -4.52 -17.64 23.54
N HIS A 305 -5.69 -16.99 23.68
CA HIS A 305 -7.01 -17.63 23.70
C HIS A 305 -7.18 -18.68 22.58
N VAL A 306 -6.71 -18.38 21.36
CA VAL A 306 -6.80 -19.30 20.21
C VAL A 306 -5.75 -20.40 20.25
N LEU A 307 -4.53 -20.10 20.68
CA LEU A 307 -3.47 -21.11 20.83
C LEU A 307 -3.80 -22.12 21.94
N ALA A 308 -4.54 -21.71 22.97
CA ALA A 308 -5.00 -22.57 24.04
C ALA A 308 -5.96 -23.68 23.57
N ASP A 309 -6.70 -23.43 22.49
CA ASP A 309 -7.65 -24.39 21.90
C ASP A 309 -6.97 -25.37 20.92
N ILE A 310 -5.68 -25.16 20.63
CA ILE A 310 -4.86 -25.94 19.68
C ILE A 310 -3.70 -26.66 20.38
N LEU A 311 -3.08 -26.04 21.39
CA LEU A 311 -1.84 -26.49 22.01
C LEU A 311 -2.02 -26.79 23.51
N PRO A 312 -1.98 -28.08 23.93
CA PRO A 312 -1.85 -28.46 25.34
C PRO A 312 -0.60 -27.85 26.01
N LYS A 313 -0.61 -27.71 27.34
CA LYS A 313 0.48 -27.11 28.16
C LYS A 313 1.86 -27.62 27.75
N GLU A 314 2.02 -28.93 27.67
CA GLU A 314 3.28 -29.63 27.41
C GLU A 314 3.75 -29.39 25.97
N THR A 315 2.81 -29.35 25.03
CA THR A 315 3.07 -28.95 23.64
C THR A 315 3.49 -27.49 23.55
N LEU A 316 2.81 -26.58 24.24
CA LEU A 316 3.14 -25.14 24.22
C LEU A 316 4.54 -24.89 24.77
N VAL A 317 4.92 -25.52 25.91
CA VAL A 317 6.28 -25.48 26.45
C VAL A 317 7.30 -26.01 25.42
N TRP A 318 7.01 -27.13 24.76
CA TRP A 318 7.86 -27.67 23.71
C TRP A 318 8.03 -26.71 22.52
N LYS A 319 6.94 -26.15 21.98
CA LYS A 319 6.98 -25.21 20.85
C LYS A 319 7.71 -23.91 21.23
N LEU A 320 7.59 -23.41 22.46
CA LEU A 320 8.36 -22.25 22.95
C LEU A 320 9.86 -22.55 23.07
N LYS A 321 10.25 -23.76 23.51
CA LYS A 321 11.66 -24.20 23.48
C LYS A 321 12.18 -24.32 22.04
N MET A 322 11.39 -24.91 21.14
CA MET A 322 11.70 -24.98 19.71
C MET A 322 11.90 -23.58 19.11
N LEU A 323 11.07 -22.60 19.45
CA LEU A 323 11.15 -21.23 18.97
C LEU A 323 12.46 -20.52 19.38
N LYS A 324 12.92 -20.75 20.61
CA LYS A 324 14.23 -20.26 21.11
C LYS A 324 15.40 -20.87 20.32
N SER A 325 15.33 -22.16 19.99
CA SER A 325 16.31 -22.84 19.13
C SER A 325 16.26 -22.36 17.68
N ALA A 326 15.06 -22.16 17.14
CA ALA A 326 14.79 -21.68 15.78
C ALA A 326 15.39 -20.28 15.54
N SER A 327 15.12 -19.35 16.47
CA SER A 327 15.69 -18.00 16.48
C SER A 327 17.23 -18.05 16.45
N ALA A 328 17.86 -18.81 17.36
CA ALA A 328 19.32 -18.91 17.41
C ALA A 328 19.92 -19.52 16.13
N TYR A 329 19.30 -20.59 15.60
CA TYR A 329 19.76 -21.28 14.41
C TYR A 329 19.70 -20.38 13.17
N ALA A 330 18.57 -19.70 12.95
CA ALA A 330 18.39 -18.78 11.82
C ALA A 330 19.32 -17.55 11.94
N LEU A 331 19.42 -16.96 13.13
CA LEU A 331 20.26 -15.78 13.39
C LEU A 331 21.74 -16.02 13.05
N SER A 332 22.27 -17.17 13.42
CA SER A 332 23.67 -17.54 13.15
C SER A 332 24.02 -17.70 11.66
N ARG A 333 23.03 -17.65 10.76
CA ARG A 333 23.17 -17.93 9.32
C ARG A 333 22.67 -16.82 8.38
N LEU A 334 22.16 -15.69 8.91
CA LEU A 334 21.55 -14.63 8.10
C LEU A 334 22.46 -14.12 6.96
N TYR A 335 23.77 -14.00 7.19
CA TYR A 335 24.74 -13.52 6.20
C TYR A 335 24.91 -14.44 4.97
N ALA A 336 24.49 -15.71 5.05
CA ALA A 336 24.52 -16.64 3.91
C ALA A 336 23.31 -16.47 2.96
N ILE A 337 22.27 -15.76 3.40
CA ILE A 337 21.01 -15.62 2.65
C ILE A 337 21.20 -14.63 1.49
N LYS A 338 21.04 -15.12 0.25
CA LYS A 338 21.10 -14.32 -0.99
C LYS A 338 19.72 -14.07 -1.63
N ALA A 339 18.68 -14.65 -1.02
CA ALA A 339 17.30 -14.67 -1.48
C ALA A 339 16.65 -13.28 -1.46
N GLN A 340 15.70 -13.06 -2.36
CA GLN A 340 14.87 -11.84 -2.36
C GLN A 340 13.88 -11.93 -1.19
N THR A 341 13.79 -10.92 -0.33
CA THR A 341 13.11 -11.06 0.98
C THR A 341 12.13 -9.92 1.28
N LEU A 342 10.84 -10.23 1.26
CA LEU A 342 9.77 -9.35 1.71
C LEU A 342 9.48 -9.62 3.19
N ILE A 343 9.61 -8.61 4.03
CA ILE A 343 9.37 -8.68 5.46
C ILE A 343 8.05 -7.96 5.77
N LEU A 344 7.10 -8.65 6.39
CA LEU A 344 5.81 -8.12 6.81
C LEU A 344 5.79 -8.02 8.35
N CYS A 345 5.57 -6.83 8.89
CA CYS A 345 5.67 -6.57 10.32
C CYS A 345 4.45 -5.82 10.87
N SER A 346 3.86 -6.40 11.89
CA SER A 346 2.72 -5.87 12.64
C SER A 346 3.15 -4.84 13.69
N GLY A 347 2.36 -3.77 13.86
CA GLY A 347 2.60 -2.71 14.85
C GLY A 347 1.97 -2.95 16.22
N ASN A 348 0.83 -3.63 16.25
CA ASN A 348 0.15 -4.05 17.48
C ASN A 348 0.43 -5.54 17.79
N ASP A 349 1.56 -6.07 17.35
CA ASP A 349 2.02 -7.40 17.75
C ASP A 349 2.36 -7.40 19.25
N GLN A 350 1.52 -8.08 20.04
CA GLN A 350 1.76 -8.23 21.48
C GLN A 350 2.74 -9.37 21.78
N LEU A 351 2.94 -10.31 20.83
CA LEU A 351 3.75 -11.51 21.02
C LEU A 351 5.24 -11.24 20.81
N LEU A 352 5.57 -10.46 19.78
CA LEU A 352 6.95 -10.14 19.41
C LEU A 352 7.13 -8.64 19.13
N PRO A 353 8.33 -8.07 19.35
CA PRO A 353 8.69 -6.72 18.90
C PRO A 353 8.91 -6.70 17.38
N SER A 354 7.85 -6.97 16.61
CA SER A 354 7.91 -7.30 15.19
C SER A 354 8.36 -6.13 14.32
N GLN A 355 8.01 -4.88 14.66
CA GLN A 355 8.53 -3.72 13.91
C GLN A 355 10.04 -3.56 14.04
N GLN A 356 10.57 -3.62 15.27
CA GLN A 356 12.00 -3.50 15.56
C GLN A 356 12.78 -4.70 15.02
N GLU A 357 12.15 -5.86 14.92
CA GLU A 357 12.73 -7.04 14.29
C GLU A 357 12.78 -6.91 12.76
N GLY A 358 11.71 -6.44 12.12
CA GLY A 358 11.70 -6.23 10.67
C GLY A 358 12.73 -5.21 10.20
N GLU A 359 12.88 -4.11 10.95
CA GLU A 359 13.96 -3.15 10.71
C GLU A 359 15.33 -3.81 10.85
N ARG A 360 15.58 -4.54 11.94
CA ARG A 360 16.86 -5.23 12.17
C ARG A 360 17.18 -6.25 11.08
N LEU A 361 16.20 -7.03 10.64
CA LEU A 361 16.36 -8.00 9.55
C LEU A 361 16.63 -7.29 8.21
N LEU A 362 15.98 -6.16 7.93
CA LEU A 362 16.26 -5.34 6.75
C LEU A 362 17.69 -4.75 6.76
N GLU A 363 18.31 -4.56 7.92
CA GLU A 363 19.71 -4.14 8.03
C GLU A 363 20.72 -5.29 7.90
N LEU A 364 20.32 -6.54 8.19
CA LEU A 364 21.19 -7.73 8.15
C LEU A 364 21.10 -8.53 6.85
N LEU A 365 19.95 -8.49 6.17
CA LEU A 365 19.71 -9.18 4.89
C LEU A 365 20.18 -8.33 3.69
N PRO A 366 20.32 -8.90 2.48
CA PRO A 366 20.73 -8.16 1.29
C PRO A 366 19.76 -7.02 0.94
N ARG A 367 20.11 -5.78 1.32
CA ARG A 367 19.24 -4.59 1.16
C ARG A 367 18.74 -4.36 -0.27
N SER A 368 19.57 -4.61 -1.28
CA SER A 368 19.18 -4.46 -2.69
C SER A 368 18.08 -5.42 -3.14
N LYS A 369 17.80 -6.48 -2.36
CA LYS A 369 16.76 -7.47 -2.63
C LYS A 369 15.74 -7.61 -1.50
N SER A 370 15.77 -6.74 -0.49
CA SER A 370 14.94 -6.85 0.71
C SER A 370 14.03 -5.63 0.87
N GLN A 371 12.76 -5.84 1.17
CA GLN A 371 11.78 -4.78 1.43
C GLN A 371 11.02 -5.05 2.73
N LEU A 372 10.63 -3.98 3.42
CA LEU A 372 9.85 -4.04 4.66
C LEU A 372 8.46 -3.41 4.41
N ARG A 373 7.42 -4.04 4.95
CA ARG A 373 6.04 -3.52 5.00
C ARG A 373 5.58 -3.53 6.45
N LYS A 374 5.12 -2.38 6.93
CA LYS A 374 4.67 -2.19 8.32
C LYS A 374 3.15 -2.00 8.35
N PHE A 375 2.47 -2.82 9.14
CA PHE A 375 1.02 -2.80 9.32
C PHE A 375 0.73 -2.35 10.75
N ASN A 376 0.69 -1.03 10.95
CA ASN A 376 0.68 -0.42 12.29
C ASN A 376 -0.51 -0.88 13.16
N ASP A 377 -1.67 -1.09 12.55
CA ASP A 377 -2.89 -1.51 13.25
C ASP A 377 -2.95 -3.03 13.56
N SER A 378 -2.13 -3.86 12.88
CA SER A 378 -2.24 -5.33 12.87
C SER A 378 -1.58 -6.01 14.06
N GLY A 379 -2.10 -7.18 14.44
CA GLY A 379 -1.55 -8.09 15.46
C GLY A 379 -0.65 -9.19 14.89
N HIS A 380 -0.29 -10.18 15.70
CA HIS A 380 0.73 -11.19 15.34
C HIS A 380 0.37 -12.07 14.12
N PHE A 381 -0.88 -12.49 14.02
CA PHE A 381 -1.35 -13.42 12.98
C PHE A 381 -1.82 -12.65 11.74
N LEU A 382 -0.85 -12.05 11.06
CA LEU A 382 -1.06 -11.06 9.99
C LEU A 382 -1.87 -11.63 8.82
N PHE A 383 -1.73 -12.93 8.51
CA PHE A 383 -2.46 -13.58 7.42
C PHE A 383 -3.92 -13.98 7.76
N LEU A 384 -4.34 -13.82 9.03
CA LEU A 384 -5.70 -14.06 9.49
C LEU A 384 -6.49 -12.76 9.71
N GLU A 385 -5.97 -11.61 9.26
CA GLU A 385 -6.66 -10.31 9.33
C GLU A 385 -7.22 -9.87 7.97
N ASP A 386 -8.54 -9.69 7.88
CA ASP A 386 -9.26 -9.23 6.66
C ASP A 386 -8.74 -7.92 6.03
N SER A 387 -8.00 -7.10 6.78
CA SER A 387 -7.36 -5.87 6.27
C SER A 387 -6.12 -6.13 5.41
N ILE A 388 -5.60 -7.36 5.41
CA ILE A 388 -4.42 -7.78 4.66
C ILE A 388 -4.87 -8.50 3.38
N ASP A 389 -4.20 -8.22 2.27
CA ASP A 389 -4.32 -9.01 1.04
C ASP A 389 -2.92 -9.34 0.53
N LEU A 390 -2.46 -10.58 0.72
CA LEU A 390 -1.13 -10.98 0.33
C LEU A 390 -0.93 -10.92 -1.19
N VAL A 391 -1.96 -11.15 -2.01
CA VAL A 391 -1.84 -11.01 -3.47
C VAL A 391 -1.60 -9.56 -3.85
N THR A 392 -2.39 -8.63 -3.29
CA THR A 392 -2.20 -7.19 -3.53
C THR A 392 -0.84 -6.69 -3.03
N ILE A 393 -0.35 -7.17 -1.88
CA ILE A 393 0.98 -6.84 -1.35
C ILE A 393 2.09 -7.33 -2.29
N VAL A 394 2.02 -8.58 -2.77
CA VAL A 394 3.05 -9.16 -3.64
C VAL A 394 3.03 -8.54 -5.05
N LYS A 395 1.86 -8.11 -5.54
CA LYS A 395 1.71 -7.27 -6.75
C LYS A 395 2.34 -5.89 -6.55
N GLY A 396 1.92 -5.18 -5.50
CA GLY A 396 2.37 -3.81 -5.21
C GLY A 396 3.88 -3.70 -4.95
N THR A 397 4.49 -4.72 -4.36
CA THR A 397 5.95 -4.77 -4.10
C THR A 397 6.79 -5.18 -5.31
N SER A 398 6.18 -5.66 -6.41
CA SER A 398 6.85 -6.31 -7.55
C SER A 398 7.61 -7.60 -7.17
N TYR A 399 7.07 -8.38 -6.23
CA TYR A 399 7.65 -9.66 -5.80
C TYR A 399 7.09 -10.88 -6.52
N TYR A 400 5.93 -10.79 -7.18
CA TYR A 400 5.41 -11.89 -8.00
C TYR A 400 6.24 -12.02 -9.27
N ARG A 401 6.84 -13.20 -9.51
CA ARG A 401 7.59 -13.50 -10.73
C ARG A 401 7.44 -14.97 -11.11
N ARG A 402 7.37 -15.25 -12.41
CA ARG A 402 7.30 -16.62 -12.97
C ARG A 402 8.64 -17.12 -13.50
N GLY A 403 9.67 -16.28 -13.53
CA GLY A 403 11.05 -16.63 -13.88
C GLY A 403 12.10 -16.07 -12.89
N LYS A 404 13.38 -16.13 -13.28
CA LYS A 404 14.56 -15.75 -12.46
C LYS A 404 14.61 -14.29 -12.01
N SER A 405 13.81 -13.42 -12.63
CA SER A 405 13.70 -11.99 -12.31
C SER A 405 12.28 -11.53 -12.61
N HIS A 406 11.77 -10.55 -11.87
CA HIS A 406 10.46 -9.96 -12.15
C HIS A 406 10.45 -9.26 -13.50
N ASP A 407 9.52 -9.66 -14.37
CA ASP A 407 9.23 -9.01 -15.64
C ASP A 407 7.94 -8.19 -15.54
N TYR A 408 8.06 -6.86 -15.66
CA TYR A 408 6.95 -5.93 -15.53
C TYR A 408 5.84 -6.08 -16.58
N ILE A 409 6.03 -6.90 -17.62
CA ILE A 409 5.02 -7.16 -18.65
C ILE A 409 4.46 -8.58 -18.45
N SER A 410 5.31 -9.61 -18.42
CA SER A 410 4.82 -11.01 -18.34
C SER A 410 4.41 -11.46 -16.93
N ASP A 411 4.96 -10.87 -15.87
CA ASP A 411 4.57 -11.18 -14.49
C ASP A 411 3.47 -10.24 -13.97
N TYR A 412 2.93 -9.36 -14.82
CA TYR A 412 1.87 -8.45 -14.40
C TYR A 412 0.52 -9.16 -14.24
N ILE A 413 -0.14 -8.90 -13.12
CA ILE A 413 -1.51 -9.32 -12.85
C ILE A 413 -2.39 -8.06 -12.80
N PRO A 414 -3.42 -7.90 -13.66
CA PRO A 414 -4.35 -6.77 -13.61
C PRO A 414 -4.97 -6.53 -12.22
N PRO A 415 -5.31 -5.28 -11.86
CA PRO A 415 -6.10 -5.00 -10.66
C PRO A 415 -7.48 -5.63 -10.80
N THR A 416 -7.98 -6.19 -9.70
CA THR A 416 -9.42 -6.36 -9.52
C THR A 416 -10.10 -4.99 -9.40
N PRO A 417 -11.40 -4.87 -9.69
CA PRO A 417 -12.13 -3.60 -9.49
C PRO A 417 -12.00 -3.06 -8.05
N GLU A 418 -11.92 -3.94 -7.06
CA GLU A 418 -11.71 -3.57 -5.65
C GLU A 418 -10.30 -3.04 -5.38
N GLU A 419 -9.26 -3.61 -6.00
CA GLU A 419 -7.90 -3.06 -5.90
C GLU A 419 -7.80 -1.71 -6.59
N ALA A 420 -8.39 -1.56 -7.79
CA ALA A 420 -8.44 -0.29 -8.50
C ALA A 420 -9.16 0.79 -7.67
N ARG A 421 -10.34 0.48 -7.13
CA ARG A 421 -11.10 1.36 -6.23
C ARG A 421 -10.29 1.77 -5.00
N LYS A 422 -9.61 0.85 -4.32
CA LYS A 422 -8.74 1.16 -3.17
C LYS A 422 -7.58 2.07 -3.54
N VAL A 423 -7.00 1.90 -4.74
CA VAL A 423 -5.98 2.84 -5.26
C VAL A 423 -6.62 4.22 -5.45
N THR A 424 -7.79 4.33 -6.09
CA THR A 424 -8.53 5.60 -6.25
C THR A 424 -8.86 6.26 -4.90
N GLU A 425 -9.35 5.50 -3.92
CA GLU A 425 -9.72 5.99 -2.58
C GLU A 425 -8.51 6.47 -1.76
N SER A 426 -7.32 5.88 -2.00
CA SER A 426 -6.05 6.37 -1.45
C SER A 426 -5.69 7.79 -1.96
N TYR A 427 -6.33 8.20 -3.06
CA TYR A 427 -6.30 9.54 -3.63
C TYR A 427 -7.68 10.23 -3.51
N SER A 428 -8.46 9.95 -2.47
CA SER A 428 -9.84 10.48 -2.30
C SER A 428 -9.99 12.00 -2.30
N LEU A 429 -8.92 12.78 -2.09
CA LEU A 429 -8.93 14.24 -2.32
C LEU A 429 -9.31 14.61 -3.76
N TYR A 430 -9.02 13.74 -4.73
CA TYR A 430 -9.40 13.91 -6.13
C TYR A 430 -10.91 13.77 -6.35
N ASN A 431 -11.68 13.19 -5.41
CA ASN A 431 -13.14 13.19 -5.50
C ASN A 431 -13.73 14.61 -5.39
N LEU A 432 -13.00 15.55 -4.78
CA LEU A 432 -13.34 16.99 -4.78
C LEU A 432 -12.97 17.68 -6.11
N VAL A 433 -12.13 17.04 -6.92
CA VAL A 433 -11.65 17.50 -8.23
C VAL A 433 -12.34 16.67 -9.31
N SER A 434 -13.62 16.98 -9.56
CA SER A 434 -14.39 16.35 -10.64
C SER A 434 -13.61 16.42 -11.95
N THR A 435 -13.56 15.31 -12.68
CA THR A 435 -12.85 15.23 -13.95
C THR A 435 -13.80 15.26 -15.14
N VAL A 436 -13.38 15.90 -16.21
CA VAL A 436 -14.05 15.89 -17.51
C VAL A 436 -13.16 15.12 -18.47
N MET A 437 -13.72 14.09 -19.09
CA MET A 437 -13.08 13.32 -20.15
C MET A 437 -13.74 13.69 -21.47
N LEU A 438 -12.96 14.07 -22.48
CA LEU A 438 -13.38 14.28 -23.87
C LEU A 438 -12.53 13.42 -24.80
N SER A 439 -13.11 12.93 -25.90
CA SER A 439 -12.36 12.19 -26.92
C SER A 439 -12.85 12.45 -28.34
N THR A 440 -11.97 12.36 -29.33
CA THR A 440 -12.31 12.51 -30.76
C THR A 440 -12.65 11.16 -31.39
N LEU A 441 -13.79 11.06 -32.06
CA LEU A 441 -14.19 9.90 -32.86
C LEU A 441 -13.42 9.81 -34.20
N GLU A 442 -13.55 8.69 -34.92
CA GLU A 442 -12.83 8.46 -36.18
C GLU A 442 -13.19 9.45 -37.30
N ASP A 443 -14.43 9.96 -37.31
CA ASP A 443 -14.91 11.02 -38.21
C ASP A 443 -14.30 12.40 -37.89
N GLY A 444 -13.81 12.61 -36.67
CA GLY A 444 -13.31 13.89 -36.16
C GLY A 444 -14.24 14.59 -35.17
N THR A 445 -15.43 14.05 -34.90
CA THR A 445 -16.37 14.60 -33.92
C THR A 445 -15.81 14.48 -32.49
N ILE A 446 -15.79 15.57 -31.73
CA ILE A 446 -15.44 15.55 -30.30
C ILE A 446 -16.68 15.14 -29.49
N VAL A 447 -16.51 14.20 -28.56
CA VAL A 447 -17.59 13.73 -27.67
C VAL A 447 -17.19 13.73 -26.20
N LYS A 448 -18.19 13.84 -25.31
CA LYS A 448 -18.00 13.64 -23.87
C LYS A 448 -17.75 12.16 -23.59
N GLY A 449 -16.85 11.89 -22.64
CA GLY A 449 -16.41 10.55 -22.28
C GLY A 449 -15.28 10.04 -23.16
N LEU A 450 -14.99 8.75 -23.02
CA LEU A 450 -13.79 8.13 -23.59
C LEU A 450 -14.03 7.37 -24.91
N ALA A 451 -15.19 7.52 -25.56
CA ALA A 451 -15.60 6.70 -26.71
C ALA A 451 -14.61 6.70 -27.90
N GLY A 452 -13.92 7.82 -28.16
CA GLY A 452 -12.92 7.95 -29.22
C GLY A 452 -11.60 7.21 -28.99
N ILE A 453 -11.36 6.69 -27.77
CA ILE A 453 -10.15 5.92 -27.46
C ILE A 453 -10.22 4.51 -28.10
N PRO A 454 -9.18 4.04 -28.82
CA PRO A 454 -9.18 2.70 -29.41
C PRO A 454 -9.26 1.58 -28.36
N SER A 455 -10.21 0.65 -28.54
CA SER A 455 -10.38 -0.52 -27.66
C SER A 455 -9.23 -1.54 -27.78
N GLU A 456 -8.67 -1.71 -28.98
CA GLU A 456 -7.62 -2.69 -29.26
C GLU A 456 -6.25 -2.03 -29.36
N GLY A 457 -5.23 -2.72 -28.84
CA GLY A 457 -3.84 -2.26 -28.91
C GLY A 457 -3.00 -2.96 -29.99
N PRO A 458 -1.73 -2.50 -30.18
CA PRO A 458 -1.04 -1.54 -29.31
C PRO A 458 -1.51 -0.08 -29.50
N VAL A 459 -1.67 0.62 -28.38
CA VAL A 459 -1.98 2.06 -28.33
C VAL A 459 -0.88 2.79 -27.56
N LEU A 460 -0.51 4.00 -27.98
CA LEU A 460 0.36 4.90 -27.24
C LEU A 460 -0.35 6.22 -26.97
N PHE A 461 -0.77 6.47 -25.73
CA PHE A 461 -1.20 7.78 -25.27
C PHE A 461 0.02 8.67 -25.02
N VAL A 462 0.03 9.86 -25.62
CA VAL A 462 1.10 10.86 -25.47
C VAL A 462 0.50 12.22 -25.15
N GLY A 463 0.97 12.85 -24.08
CA GLY A 463 0.43 14.13 -23.62
C GLY A 463 1.36 14.88 -22.67
N ASP A 464 0.89 16.02 -22.17
CA ASP A 464 1.57 16.81 -21.15
C ASP A 464 1.40 16.21 -19.75
N HIS A 465 2.27 16.65 -18.84
CA HIS A 465 2.37 16.10 -17.49
C HIS A 465 2.09 17.21 -16.48
N MET A 466 1.07 17.04 -15.64
CA MET A 466 0.81 17.98 -14.55
C MET A 466 1.91 17.93 -13.50
N LEU A 467 2.02 18.99 -12.73
CA LEU A 467 2.88 19.15 -11.56
C LEU A 467 2.69 17.95 -10.63
N LEU A 468 3.79 17.34 -10.18
CA LEU A 468 3.87 16.10 -9.40
C LEU A 468 3.21 14.86 -10.04
N GLY A 469 2.65 14.95 -11.24
CA GLY A 469 1.97 13.85 -11.92
C GLY A 469 0.55 13.57 -11.42
N LEU A 470 -0.14 14.59 -10.94
CA LEU A 470 -1.51 14.46 -10.43
C LEU A 470 -2.48 13.92 -11.50
N ASP A 471 -2.25 14.22 -12.77
CA ASP A 471 -3.05 13.78 -13.93
C ASP A 471 -3.23 12.24 -14.05
N LYS A 472 -2.27 11.46 -13.57
CA LYS A 472 -2.17 10.01 -13.86
C LYS A 472 -3.28 9.19 -13.22
N VAL A 473 -3.60 9.53 -11.96
CA VAL A 473 -4.57 8.79 -11.15
C VAL A 473 -5.97 8.84 -11.78
N PRO A 474 -6.59 10.01 -12.03
CA PRO A 474 -7.91 10.07 -12.64
C PRO A 474 -7.93 9.47 -14.05
N LEU A 475 -6.88 9.67 -14.85
CA LEU A 475 -6.75 9.08 -16.19
C LEU A 475 -6.83 7.55 -16.14
N TRP A 476 -6.02 6.88 -15.30
CA TRP A 476 -6.08 5.42 -15.14
C TRP A 476 -7.42 4.96 -14.58
N CYS A 477 -7.97 5.65 -13.59
CA CYS A 477 -9.20 5.22 -12.92
C CYS A 477 -10.42 5.31 -13.85
N ARG A 478 -10.59 6.39 -14.62
CA ARG A 478 -11.71 6.51 -15.57
C ARG A 478 -11.53 5.57 -16.77
N ILE A 479 -10.32 5.47 -17.37
CA ILE A 479 -10.10 4.53 -18.49
C ILE A 479 -10.31 3.07 -18.08
N PHE A 480 -9.83 2.67 -16.90
CA PHE A 480 -10.07 1.32 -16.39
C PHE A 480 -11.56 1.07 -16.11
N SER A 481 -12.26 2.01 -15.46
CA SER A 481 -13.65 1.81 -15.04
C SER A 481 -14.66 1.92 -16.19
N GLU A 482 -14.48 2.85 -17.13
CA GLU A 482 -15.41 3.08 -18.24
C GLU A 482 -15.12 2.20 -19.47
N ARG A 483 -13.85 1.80 -19.69
CA ARG A 483 -13.44 1.07 -20.91
C ARG A 483 -12.85 -0.31 -20.64
N ASN A 484 -12.64 -0.71 -19.37
CA ASN A 484 -11.95 -1.95 -18.98
C ASN A 484 -10.53 -2.09 -19.61
N ILE A 485 -9.85 -0.95 -19.81
CA ILE A 485 -8.50 -0.89 -20.40
C ILE A 485 -7.48 -0.62 -19.29
N VAL A 486 -6.48 -1.49 -19.17
CA VAL A 486 -5.33 -1.28 -18.26
C VAL A 486 -4.25 -0.47 -18.97
N VAL A 487 -4.12 0.80 -18.61
CA VAL A 487 -3.14 1.72 -19.20
C VAL A 487 -1.77 1.56 -18.54
N ARG A 488 -0.77 1.19 -19.33
CA ARG A 488 0.61 0.88 -18.91
C ARG A 488 1.47 2.14 -18.87
N GLY A 489 1.47 2.82 -17.73
CA GLY A 489 2.26 4.04 -17.55
C GLY A 489 3.77 3.80 -17.52
N ILE A 490 4.52 4.44 -18.42
CA ILE A 490 5.97 4.44 -18.38
C ILE A 490 6.44 5.44 -17.31
N ALA A 491 7.11 4.94 -16.28
CA ALA A 491 7.41 5.71 -15.08
C ALA A 491 8.90 5.66 -14.69
N HIS A 492 9.33 6.62 -13.87
CA HIS A 492 10.72 6.75 -13.44
C HIS A 492 11.16 5.57 -12.54
N PRO A 493 12.40 5.06 -12.62
CA PRO A 493 12.85 3.91 -11.82
C PRO A 493 12.74 4.10 -10.30
N LEU A 494 12.69 5.35 -9.82
CA LEU A 494 12.52 5.69 -8.40
C LEU A 494 11.23 5.11 -7.78
N PHE A 495 10.19 4.88 -8.59
CA PHE A 495 8.91 4.32 -8.13
C PHE A 495 8.95 2.79 -7.91
N PHE A 496 10.04 2.13 -8.29
CA PHE A 496 10.13 0.66 -8.32
C PHE A 496 11.22 0.10 -7.41
N MET A 497 12.35 0.81 -7.30
CA MET A 497 13.52 0.32 -6.55
C MET A 497 14.23 1.46 -5.84
N ARG A 498 14.60 1.20 -4.58
CA ARG A 498 15.41 2.10 -3.76
C ARG A 498 16.87 1.65 -3.77
N THR A 499 17.75 2.46 -4.36
CA THR A 499 19.18 2.13 -4.52
C THR A 499 20.04 2.54 -3.31
N LYS A 500 19.60 3.52 -2.51
CA LYS A 500 20.36 4.10 -1.39
C LYS A 500 19.47 4.33 -0.15
N LYS A 501 20.08 4.28 1.04
CA LYS A 501 19.47 4.80 2.29
C LYS A 501 19.57 6.32 2.23
N GLY A 502 18.46 7.02 2.45
CA GLY A 502 18.37 8.47 2.15
C GLY A 502 16.97 9.02 2.39
N LYS A 503 16.64 10.17 1.79
CA LYS A 503 15.49 11.01 2.17
C LYS A 503 14.24 10.83 1.31
N LEU A 504 14.32 10.11 0.19
CA LEU A 504 13.13 9.79 -0.63
C LEU A 504 12.06 9.02 0.18
N PRO A 505 10.76 9.17 -0.16
CA PRO A 505 9.66 8.36 0.41
C PRO A 505 9.93 6.85 0.31
N ASP A 506 9.26 6.05 1.15
CA ASP A 506 9.32 4.60 0.96
C ASP A 506 8.64 4.18 -0.35
N VAL A 507 9.12 3.09 -0.96
CA VAL A 507 8.55 2.59 -2.22
C VAL A 507 7.11 2.10 -2.03
N SER A 508 6.66 1.84 -0.78
CA SER A 508 5.26 1.55 -0.44
C SER A 508 4.27 2.63 -0.90
N TYR A 509 4.66 3.90 -0.92
CA TYR A 509 3.82 5.01 -1.39
C TYR A 509 3.49 4.89 -2.90
N PHE A 510 4.22 4.06 -3.64
CA PHE A 510 4.06 3.84 -5.08
C PHE A 510 3.50 2.46 -5.42
N ASP A 511 3.10 1.65 -4.43
CA ASP A 511 2.49 0.33 -4.65
C ASP A 511 1.23 0.44 -5.52
N GLY A 512 0.43 1.51 -5.35
CA GLY A 512 -0.74 1.78 -6.19
C GLY A 512 -0.41 1.98 -7.68
N LEU A 513 0.69 2.69 -7.99
CA LEU A 513 1.14 2.86 -9.39
C LEU A 513 1.48 1.50 -10.02
N ARG A 514 2.14 0.62 -9.24
CA ARG A 514 2.59 -0.71 -9.69
C ARG A 514 1.42 -1.68 -9.84
N ILE A 515 0.44 -1.63 -8.94
CA ILE A 515 -0.83 -2.37 -9.05
C ILE A 515 -1.60 -1.95 -10.32
N MET A 516 -1.70 -0.64 -10.59
CA MET A 516 -2.35 -0.12 -11.80
C MET A 516 -1.55 -0.35 -13.10
N GLY A 517 -0.33 -0.90 -13.00
CA GLY A 517 0.42 -1.35 -14.17
C GLY A 517 1.50 -0.41 -14.69
N ALA A 518 2.00 0.48 -13.84
CA ALA A 518 3.20 1.26 -14.17
C ALA A 518 4.41 0.34 -14.42
N VAL A 519 5.27 0.73 -15.35
CA VAL A 519 6.45 -0.01 -15.80
C VAL A 519 7.66 0.94 -15.81
N PRO A 520 8.85 0.54 -15.30
CA PRO A 520 10.01 1.40 -15.33
C PRO A 520 10.45 1.68 -16.77
N VAL A 521 10.80 2.94 -17.05
CA VAL A 521 11.26 3.39 -18.37
C VAL A 521 12.52 2.65 -18.82
N ALA A 522 12.37 1.88 -19.90
CA ALA A 522 13.44 1.23 -20.64
C ALA A 522 12.97 0.93 -22.08
N PRO A 523 13.84 1.04 -23.11
CA PRO A 523 13.46 0.70 -24.48
C PRO A 523 12.98 -0.76 -24.63
N THR A 524 13.56 -1.68 -23.85
CA THR A 524 13.16 -3.09 -23.78
C THR A 524 11.75 -3.28 -23.21
N ASN A 525 11.36 -2.48 -22.22
CA ASN A 525 10.01 -2.53 -21.64
C ASN A 525 8.97 -1.94 -22.59
N LEU A 526 9.28 -0.83 -23.27
CA LEU A 526 8.40 -0.26 -24.31
C LEU A 526 8.19 -1.24 -25.46
N TYR A 527 9.26 -1.88 -25.93
CA TYR A 527 9.19 -2.95 -26.93
C TYR A 527 8.27 -4.09 -26.48
N LYS A 528 8.44 -4.59 -25.23
CA LYS A 528 7.61 -5.67 -24.69
C LYS A 528 6.13 -5.27 -24.62
N LEU A 529 5.82 -4.08 -24.11
CA LEU A 529 4.46 -3.55 -24.02
C LEU A 529 3.74 -3.49 -25.38
N PHE A 530 4.41 -3.00 -26.43
CA PHE A 530 3.81 -3.01 -27.76
C PHE A 530 3.71 -4.43 -28.35
N SER A 531 4.70 -5.30 -28.09
CA SER A 531 4.63 -6.71 -28.54
C SER A 531 3.47 -7.48 -27.89
N SER A 532 3.09 -7.14 -26.65
CA SER A 532 1.90 -7.65 -25.95
C SER A 532 0.61 -6.88 -26.26
N LYS A 533 0.60 -6.06 -27.33
CA LYS A 533 -0.55 -5.23 -27.75
C LYS A 533 -1.13 -4.35 -26.64
N SER A 534 -0.31 -3.87 -25.71
CA SER A 534 -0.78 -3.08 -24.58
C SER A 534 -1.14 -1.65 -24.96
N HIS A 535 -2.03 -1.04 -24.17
CA HIS A 535 -2.24 0.39 -24.13
C HIS A 535 -1.17 1.04 -23.23
N VAL A 536 -0.34 1.91 -23.79
CA VAL A 536 0.83 2.49 -23.14
C VAL A 536 0.62 3.99 -22.92
N LEU A 537 1.09 4.52 -21.80
CA LEU A 537 1.03 5.95 -21.49
C LEU A 537 2.44 6.51 -21.31
N LEU A 538 2.76 7.54 -22.08
CA LEU A 538 4.07 8.18 -22.13
C LEU A 538 3.94 9.70 -22.05
N TYR A 539 4.70 10.29 -21.13
CA TYR A 539 4.93 11.73 -21.03
C TYR A 539 6.37 12.01 -21.50
N PRO A 540 6.59 12.57 -22.69
CA PRO A 540 7.94 12.62 -23.26
C PRO A 540 8.94 13.47 -22.46
N GLY A 541 8.56 14.61 -21.88
CA GLY A 541 9.44 15.38 -21.00
C GLY A 541 9.60 14.78 -19.60
N GLY A 542 8.63 13.97 -19.14
CA GLY A 542 8.78 13.11 -17.97
C GLY A 542 8.96 13.92 -16.68
N ILE A 543 10.05 13.68 -15.94
CA ILE A 543 10.34 14.40 -14.69
C ILE A 543 10.48 15.92 -14.91
N ARG A 544 10.99 16.39 -16.06
CA ARG A 544 11.12 17.84 -16.32
C ARG A 544 9.77 18.57 -16.39
N GLU A 545 8.74 17.90 -16.90
CA GLU A 545 7.36 18.40 -16.95
C GLU A 545 6.65 18.19 -15.62
N ALA A 546 6.85 17.03 -14.97
CA ALA A 546 6.32 16.73 -13.64
C ALA A 546 6.79 17.71 -12.55
N PHE A 547 7.94 18.34 -12.75
CA PHE A 547 8.53 19.31 -11.84
C PHE A 547 8.81 20.64 -12.57
N HIS A 548 7.86 21.06 -13.40
CA HIS A 548 7.90 22.38 -14.05
C HIS A 548 7.85 23.52 -13.01
N ARG A 549 8.34 24.68 -13.41
CA ARG A 549 8.51 25.88 -12.56
C ARG A 549 7.37 26.88 -12.78
N LYS A 550 7.35 27.99 -12.04
CA LYS A 550 6.32 29.02 -12.21
C LYS A 550 6.32 29.58 -13.62
N GLY A 551 5.14 29.73 -14.24
CA GLY A 551 5.04 30.20 -15.62
C GLY A 551 5.44 29.16 -16.66
N GLU A 552 5.65 27.89 -16.26
CA GLU A 552 5.89 26.75 -17.14
C GLU A 552 4.68 25.80 -17.22
N GLU A 553 3.55 26.16 -16.63
CA GLU A 553 2.33 25.38 -16.64
C GLU A 553 1.92 25.06 -18.10
N TYR A 554 1.61 23.79 -18.36
CA TYR A 554 1.24 23.27 -19.69
C TYR A 554 2.32 23.39 -20.80
N LYS A 555 3.60 23.64 -20.47
CA LYS A 555 4.70 23.64 -21.46
C LYS A 555 5.27 22.24 -21.70
N LEU A 556 5.47 21.90 -22.97
CA LEU A 556 6.02 20.61 -23.40
C LEU A 556 7.55 20.62 -23.50
N PHE A 557 8.22 20.04 -22.49
CA PHE A 557 9.68 19.90 -22.40
C PHE A 557 10.17 18.58 -23.02
N TRP A 558 9.71 18.32 -24.23
CA TRP A 558 9.98 17.08 -24.97
C TRP A 558 11.46 16.99 -25.40
N PRO A 559 12.05 15.78 -25.44
CA PRO A 559 13.41 15.58 -25.94
C PRO A 559 13.52 15.90 -27.44
N GLU A 560 14.72 16.01 -27.99
CA GLU A 560 14.89 16.25 -29.43
C GLU A 560 14.61 15.00 -30.27
N GLN A 561 14.80 13.80 -29.69
CA GLN A 561 14.82 12.54 -30.43
C GLN A 561 13.43 11.88 -30.54
N SER A 562 13.01 11.56 -31.77
CA SER A 562 11.73 10.92 -32.11
C SER A 562 11.68 9.38 -31.90
N GLU A 563 12.55 8.82 -31.05
CA GLU A 563 12.74 7.36 -30.92
C GLU A 563 11.48 6.58 -30.50
N PHE A 564 10.60 7.16 -29.68
CA PHE A 564 9.36 6.47 -29.31
C PHE A 564 8.35 6.38 -30.47
N VAL A 565 8.37 7.33 -31.41
CA VAL A 565 7.53 7.30 -32.63
C VAL A 565 8.00 6.17 -33.53
N ARG A 566 9.33 6.02 -33.70
CA ARG A 566 9.94 4.91 -34.44
C ARG A 566 9.60 3.55 -33.81
N MET A 567 9.59 3.48 -32.47
CA MET A 567 9.20 2.27 -31.73
C MET A 567 7.70 1.96 -31.87
N ALA A 568 6.81 2.96 -31.77
CA ALA A 568 5.37 2.79 -31.97
C ALA A 568 5.05 2.32 -33.39
N ALA A 569 5.68 2.96 -34.40
CA ALA A 569 5.55 2.59 -35.80
C ALA A 569 5.96 1.14 -36.07
N ARG A 570 7.06 0.65 -35.48
CA ARG A 570 7.52 -0.74 -35.63
C ARG A 570 6.46 -1.80 -35.30
N PHE A 571 5.48 -1.47 -34.46
CA PHE A 571 4.38 -2.36 -34.06
C PHE A 571 3.02 -1.95 -34.65
N GLY A 572 2.96 -0.94 -35.52
CA GLY A 572 1.73 -0.38 -36.06
C GLY A 572 0.81 0.20 -34.98
N ALA A 573 1.37 0.75 -33.89
CA ALA A 573 0.60 1.25 -32.76
C ALA A 573 -0.14 2.54 -33.10
N LYS A 574 -1.40 2.65 -32.66
CA LYS A 574 -2.16 3.91 -32.76
C LYS A 574 -1.62 4.90 -31.73
N ILE A 575 -1.22 6.09 -32.15
CA ILE A 575 -0.73 7.13 -31.23
C ILE A 575 -1.87 8.11 -30.96
N VAL A 576 -2.29 8.23 -29.70
CA VAL A 576 -3.36 9.13 -29.28
C VAL A 576 -2.74 10.36 -28.59
N PRO A 577 -2.67 11.54 -29.25
CA PRO A 577 -2.33 12.77 -28.56
C PRO A 577 -3.41 13.10 -27.52
N PHE A 578 -3.04 13.58 -26.36
CA PHE A 578 -3.99 14.15 -25.40
C PHE A 578 -3.41 15.34 -24.67
N GLY A 579 -4.27 16.27 -24.25
CA GLY A 579 -3.93 17.37 -23.36
C GLY A 579 -4.66 17.25 -22.03
N VAL A 580 -4.07 17.77 -20.95
CA VAL A 580 -4.70 17.84 -19.62
C VAL A 580 -4.56 19.22 -18.99
N VAL A 581 -5.64 19.76 -18.40
CA VAL A 581 -5.62 21.09 -17.74
C VAL A 581 -6.42 21.13 -16.44
N GLY A 582 -6.09 22.07 -15.56
CA GLY A 582 -6.78 22.32 -14.27
C GLY A 582 -5.89 22.33 -13.02
N GLU A 583 -4.58 22.16 -13.13
CA GLU A 583 -3.67 22.18 -11.97
C GLU A 583 -3.61 23.56 -11.31
N ASP A 584 -3.67 24.60 -12.13
CA ASP A 584 -3.75 26.01 -11.73
C ASP A 584 -5.08 26.36 -11.03
N ASP A 585 -6.12 25.53 -11.14
CA ASP A 585 -7.35 25.69 -10.37
C ASP A 585 -7.27 25.05 -8.97
N ILE A 586 -6.26 24.21 -8.71
CA ILE A 586 -6.11 23.46 -7.45
C ILE A 586 -5.00 24.05 -6.59
N GLY A 587 -3.95 24.55 -7.21
CA GLY A 587 -2.79 25.11 -6.51
C GLY A 587 -2.20 26.34 -7.18
N GLN A 588 -1.38 27.06 -6.42
CA GLN A 588 -0.45 28.06 -6.94
C GLN A 588 0.95 27.71 -6.44
N VAL A 589 1.91 27.57 -7.35
CA VAL A 589 3.32 27.40 -6.99
C VAL A 589 3.86 28.74 -6.47
N VAL A 590 4.27 28.76 -5.20
CA VAL A 590 4.81 29.96 -4.54
C VAL A 590 6.33 29.91 -4.42
N PHE A 591 6.90 28.71 -4.24
CA PHE A 591 8.34 28.46 -4.39
C PHE A 591 8.54 27.25 -5.30
N ASP A 592 9.35 27.41 -6.34
CA ASP A 592 9.82 26.34 -7.22
C ASP A 592 11.32 26.07 -6.97
N TYR A 593 11.95 25.25 -7.82
CA TYR A 593 13.38 24.99 -7.79
C TYR A 593 14.24 26.26 -7.71
N ASP A 594 13.95 27.29 -8.51
CA ASP A 594 14.82 28.46 -8.63
C ASP A 594 14.78 29.35 -7.38
N ASP A 595 13.70 29.29 -6.60
CA ASP A 595 13.66 29.92 -5.28
C ASP A 595 14.22 29.04 -4.16
N LEU A 596 13.89 27.74 -4.18
CA LEU A 596 14.36 26.80 -3.16
C LEU A 596 15.89 26.68 -3.18
N VAL A 597 16.51 26.68 -4.37
CA VAL A 597 17.98 26.59 -4.52
C VAL A 597 18.71 27.84 -3.98
N LYS A 598 18.03 28.99 -3.79
CA LYS A 598 18.61 30.18 -3.14
C LYS A 598 18.81 29.97 -1.63
N ILE A 599 18.05 29.05 -1.01
CA ILE A 599 18.09 28.76 0.41
C ILE A 599 19.04 27.56 0.67
N PRO A 600 20.15 27.72 1.43
CA PRO A 600 21.19 26.68 1.56
C PRO A 600 20.68 25.32 2.05
N TYR A 601 19.68 25.31 2.94
CA TYR A 601 19.05 24.08 3.43
C TYR A 601 18.34 23.31 2.30
N PHE A 602 17.46 23.98 1.55
CA PHE A 602 16.72 23.33 0.45
C PHE A 602 17.62 22.98 -0.73
N ARG A 603 18.67 23.78 -1.02
CA ARG A 603 19.72 23.39 -1.99
C ARG A 603 20.36 22.04 -1.63
N SER A 604 20.82 21.89 -0.39
CA SER A 604 21.42 20.64 0.11
C SER A 604 20.45 19.46 0.08
N GLU A 605 19.17 19.71 0.37
CA GLU A 605 18.09 18.73 0.27
C GLU A 605 17.88 18.25 -1.18
N ILE A 606 17.70 19.17 -2.12
CA ILE A 606 17.48 18.88 -3.55
C ILE A 606 18.68 18.15 -4.16
N GLU A 607 19.90 18.57 -3.81
CA GLU A 607 21.12 17.86 -4.20
C GLU A 607 21.15 16.42 -3.67
N SER A 608 20.74 16.18 -2.42
CA SER A 608 20.67 14.84 -1.83
C SER A 608 19.66 13.96 -2.57
N LEU A 609 18.43 14.45 -2.75
CA LEU A 609 17.35 13.72 -3.42
C LEU A 609 17.71 13.40 -4.87
N THR A 610 18.28 14.37 -5.60
CA THR A 610 18.71 14.20 -6.99
C THR A 610 19.86 13.19 -7.12
N LYS A 611 20.80 13.14 -6.15
CA LYS A 611 21.89 12.13 -6.09
C LYS A 611 21.41 10.74 -5.66
N GLU A 612 20.20 10.62 -5.09
CA GLU A 612 19.57 9.32 -4.76
C GLU A 612 18.84 8.70 -5.95
N THR A 613 18.34 9.50 -6.89
CA THR A 613 17.65 9.02 -8.09
C THR A 613 18.59 8.49 -9.17
N ALA A 614 18.08 7.59 -10.01
CA ALA A 614 18.76 7.20 -11.25
C ALA A 614 18.64 8.34 -12.27
N HIS A 615 19.77 8.91 -12.71
CA HIS A 615 19.75 9.88 -13.79
C HIS A 615 19.40 9.18 -15.12
N LEU A 616 18.41 9.73 -15.82
CA LEU A 616 18.02 9.28 -17.15
C LEU A 616 18.43 10.33 -18.18
N ARG A 617 18.80 9.88 -19.38
CA ARG A 617 19.20 10.76 -20.49
C ARG A 617 20.44 11.62 -20.16
N ASN A 618 21.47 11.02 -19.58
CA ASN A 618 22.74 11.69 -19.25
C ASN A 618 23.38 12.41 -20.45
N ASP A 619 23.14 11.91 -21.66
CA ASP A 619 23.67 12.44 -22.92
C ASP A 619 22.71 13.43 -23.62
N ALA A 620 21.57 13.78 -23.00
CA ALA A 620 20.64 14.76 -23.56
C ALA A 620 21.06 16.19 -23.19
N GLY A 621 21.08 17.07 -24.20
CA GLY A 621 21.19 18.52 -24.00
C GLY A 621 19.84 19.20 -23.76
N GLY A 622 19.88 20.50 -23.52
CA GLY A 622 18.69 21.36 -23.41
C GLY A 622 17.85 21.14 -22.15
N GLU A 623 16.65 21.73 -22.14
CA GLU A 623 15.79 21.79 -20.95
C GLU A 623 15.37 20.42 -20.39
N VAL A 624 15.29 19.38 -21.23
CA VAL A 624 14.93 18.02 -20.80
C VAL A 624 15.99 17.36 -19.90
N ALA A 625 17.20 17.93 -19.85
CA ALA A 625 18.27 17.53 -18.93
C ALA A 625 18.07 18.05 -17.50
N ASN A 626 17.25 19.09 -17.30
CA ASN A 626 16.97 19.72 -16.00
C ASN A 626 16.02 18.86 -15.15
N GLN A 627 16.47 17.67 -14.75
CA GLN A 627 15.70 16.68 -13.98
C GLN A 627 15.94 16.78 -12.46
N GLN A 628 16.12 17.99 -11.92
CA GLN A 628 16.37 18.19 -10.50
C GLN A 628 15.11 17.86 -9.66
N VAL A 629 15.24 16.86 -8.78
CA VAL A 629 14.14 16.38 -7.95
C VAL A 629 13.96 17.31 -6.76
N HIS A 630 12.90 18.10 -6.78
CA HIS A 630 12.56 19.10 -5.76
C HIS A 630 11.07 19.04 -5.43
N LEU A 631 10.67 19.45 -4.23
CA LEU A 631 9.27 19.55 -3.86
C LEU A 631 8.88 21.05 -3.83
N PRO A 632 8.10 21.56 -4.80
CA PRO A 632 7.66 22.95 -4.80
C PRO A 632 6.71 23.24 -3.62
N LEU A 633 6.73 24.49 -3.12
CA LEU A 633 5.73 24.94 -2.15
C LEU A 633 4.48 25.43 -2.90
N ILE A 634 3.39 24.69 -2.74
CA ILE A 634 2.11 24.97 -3.39
C ILE A 634 1.12 25.51 -2.34
N LEU A 635 0.51 26.67 -2.60
CA LEU A 635 -0.66 27.12 -1.86
C LEU A 635 -1.93 26.55 -2.51
N PRO A 636 -2.78 25.81 -1.77
CA PRO A 636 -4.01 25.27 -2.32
C PRO A 636 -5.08 26.35 -2.52
N LYS A 637 -5.79 26.25 -3.64
CA LYS A 637 -6.96 27.05 -4.00
C LYS A 637 -8.25 26.30 -3.66
N VAL A 638 -9.41 26.95 -3.84
CA VAL A 638 -10.70 26.25 -3.87
C VAL A 638 -10.69 25.36 -5.12
N PRO A 639 -10.77 24.03 -5.00
CA PRO A 639 -10.45 23.13 -6.11
C PRO A 639 -11.38 23.34 -7.29
N GLY A 640 -10.81 23.49 -8.48
CA GLY A 640 -11.53 23.41 -9.75
C GLY A 640 -11.74 21.97 -10.22
N ARG A 641 -11.63 21.77 -11.54
CA ARG A 641 -11.77 20.48 -12.21
C ARG A 641 -10.52 20.15 -13.00
N PHE A 642 -10.28 18.88 -13.25
CA PHE A 642 -9.38 18.46 -14.33
C PHE A 642 -10.16 18.22 -15.61
N TYR A 643 -9.59 18.61 -16.74
CA TYR A 643 -10.14 18.33 -18.05
C TYR A 643 -9.09 17.58 -18.86
N PHE A 644 -9.49 16.48 -19.48
CA PHE A 644 -8.69 15.67 -20.38
C PHE A 644 -9.34 15.67 -21.75
N TYR A 645 -8.53 15.85 -22.80
CA TYR A 645 -9.00 15.76 -24.17
C TYR A 645 -8.06 14.86 -24.96
N PHE A 646 -8.58 13.69 -25.35
CA PHE A 646 -7.91 12.74 -26.23
C PHE A 646 -8.23 13.07 -27.69
N GLY A 647 -7.25 13.63 -28.39
CA GLY A 647 -7.37 14.02 -29.79
C GLY A 647 -7.46 12.81 -30.74
N LYS A 648 -7.58 13.09 -32.04
CA LYS A 648 -7.73 12.05 -33.08
C LYS A 648 -6.54 11.08 -33.08
N PRO A 649 -6.77 9.75 -33.02
CA PRO A 649 -5.69 8.77 -33.12
C PRO A 649 -4.92 8.88 -34.45
N LEU A 650 -3.59 8.90 -34.37
CA LEU A 650 -2.67 8.87 -35.50
C LEU A 650 -2.29 7.42 -35.83
N GLU A 651 -2.53 7.01 -37.07
CA GLU A 651 -2.16 5.67 -37.57
C GLU A 651 -0.67 5.61 -37.94
N THR A 652 -0.01 4.54 -37.48
CA THR A 652 1.39 4.21 -37.86
C THR A 652 1.51 2.86 -38.57
N LYS A 653 0.45 2.05 -38.58
CA LYS A 653 0.38 0.77 -39.29
C LYS A 653 0.52 1.00 -40.80
N GLY A 654 1.39 0.23 -41.45
CA GLY A 654 1.75 0.41 -42.87
C GLY A 654 2.79 1.51 -43.13
N ARG A 655 3.22 2.24 -42.09
CA ARG A 655 4.25 3.29 -42.17
C ARG A 655 5.59 2.85 -41.57
N GLU A 656 5.79 1.54 -41.37
CA GLU A 656 6.96 0.97 -40.69
C GLU A 656 8.28 1.25 -41.42
N GLN A 657 8.25 1.34 -42.75
CA GLN A 657 9.44 1.64 -43.56
C GLN A 657 9.66 3.14 -43.71
N GLU A 658 8.59 3.93 -43.86
CA GLU A 658 8.62 5.39 -43.87
C GLU A 658 9.25 5.94 -42.58
N LEU A 659 8.73 5.50 -41.42
CA LEU A 659 9.13 5.99 -40.10
C LEU A 659 10.42 5.34 -39.58
N ARG A 660 11.14 4.56 -40.41
CA ARG A 660 12.55 4.22 -40.16
C ARG A 660 13.47 5.38 -40.49
N ASP A 661 13.10 6.20 -41.47
CA ASP A 661 13.83 7.43 -41.80
C ASP A 661 13.71 8.44 -40.65
N LYS A 662 14.84 9.09 -40.33
CA LYS A 662 14.93 10.02 -39.20
C LYS A 662 14.18 11.32 -39.45
N GLN A 663 14.12 11.79 -40.69
CA GLN A 663 13.40 13.02 -41.01
C GLN A 663 11.88 12.77 -40.95
N LYS A 664 11.39 11.66 -41.51
CA LYS A 664 9.97 11.28 -41.42
C LYS A 664 9.52 10.95 -40.00
N SER A 665 10.35 10.30 -39.19
CA SER A 665 10.02 10.12 -37.78
C SER A 665 9.97 11.46 -37.02
N GLN A 666 10.81 12.44 -37.39
CA GLN A 666 10.80 13.78 -36.80
C GLN A 666 9.60 14.63 -37.25
N GLU A 667 9.18 14.53 -38.51
CA GLU A 667 7.96 15.19 -39.02
C GLU A 667 6.73 14.73 -38.21
N LEU A 668 6.52 13.41 -38.06
CA LEU A 668 5.41 12.87 -37.27
C LEU A 668 5.53 13.21 -35.77
N TYR A 669 6.76 13.32 -35.25
CA TYR A 669 7.02 13.73 -33.86
C TYR A 669 6.60 15.18 -33.59
N LEU A 670 6.95 16.10 -34.49
CA LEU A 670 6.57 17.50 -34.39
C LEU A 670 5.06 17.69 -34.61
N GLN A 671 4.47 16.93 -35.55
CA GLN A 671 3.01 16.87 -35.71
C GLN A 671 2.34 16.45 -34.39
N LEU A 672 2.78 15.33 -33.79
CA LEU A 672 2.23 14.82 -32.54
C LEU A 672 2.35 15.84 -31.40
N LYS A 673 3.49 16.54 -31.29
CA LYS A 673 3.68 17.61 -30.32
C LYS A 673 2.66 18.74 -30.52
N SER A 674 2.46 19.17 -31.77
CA SER A 674 1.48 20.19 -32.13
C SER A 674 0.04 19.77 -31.84
N GLU A 675 -0.33 18.49 -32.06
CA GLU A 675 -1.66 18.00 -31.68
C GLU A 675 -1.89 18.01 -30.17
N VAL A 676 -0.87 17.70 -29.35
CA VAL A 676 -0.96 17.86 -27.88
C VAL A 676 -1.14 19.32 -27.50
N GLU A 677 -0.36 20.24 -28.09
CA GLU A 677 -0.48 21.69 -27.86
C GLU A 677 -1.88 22.23 -28.24
N LYS A 678 -2.47 21.74 -29.33
CA LYS A 678 -3.87 22.04 -29.71
C LYS A 678 -4.89 21.51 -28.70
N CYS A 679 -4.69 20.29 -28.18
CA CYS A 679 -5.58 19.72 -27.17
C CYS A 679 -5.57 20.56 -25.88
N ILE A 680 -4.39 20.98 -25.44
CA ILE A 680 -4.20 21.89 -24.30
C ILE A 680 -4.87 23.24 -24.58
N ALA A 681 -4.65 23.85 -25.76
CA ALA A 681 -5.22 25.14 -26.11
C ALA A 681 -6.76 25.11 -26.09
N TYR A 682 -7.37 24.11 -26.74
CA TYR A 682 -8.82 23.89 -26.74
C TYR A 682 -9.38 23.79 -25.32
N LEU A 683 -8.73 23.00 -24.45
CA LEU A 683 -9.15 22.84 -23.07
C LEU A 683 -9.00 24.13 -22.24
N LYS A 684 -7.91 24.88 -22.43
CA LYS A 684 -7.68 26.17 -21.75
C LYS A 684 -8.72 27.22 -22.12
N GLU A 685 -9.20 27.22 -23.37
CA GLU A 685 -10.28 28.09 -23.82
C GLU A 685 -11.64 27.63 -23.26
N LYS A 686 -12.02 26.38 -23.54
CA LYS A 686 -13.36 25.85 -23.23
C LYS A 686 -13.66 25.76 -21.74
N ARG A 687 -12.67 25.48 -20.88
CA ARG A 687 -12.89 25.42 -19.41
C ARG A 687 -13.34 26.76 -18.81
N GLU A 688 -13.03 27.89 -19.45
CA GLU A 688 -13.43 29.21 -18.96
C GLU A 688 -14.96 29.41 -19.06
N SER A 689 -15.65 28.63 -19.92
CA SER A 689 -17.11 28.61 -20.03
C SER A 689 -17.79 27.49 -19.24
N ASP A 690 -17.08 26.66 -18.45
CA ASP A 690 -17.72 25.61 -17.63
C ASP A 690 -18.43 26.21 -16.40
N PRO A 691 -19.77 26.20 -16.33
CA PRO A 691 -20.50 26.69 -15.16
C PRO A 691 -20.24 25.83 -13.90
N TYR A 692 -19.67 24.63 -14.06
CA TYR A 692 -19.32 23.71 -13.00
C TYR A 692 -17.82 23.68 -12.68
N ARG A 693 -16.98 24.57 -13.23
CA ARG A 693 -15.54 24.64 -12.87
C ARG A 693 -15.35 24.82 -11.36
N GLY A 694 -16.07 25.76 -10.76
CA GLY A 694 -16.05 26.01 -9.33
C GLY A 694 -16.64 24.87 -8.49
N LEU A 695 -16.17 24.71 -7.25
CA LEU A 695 -16.67 23.66 -6.34
C LEU A 695 -18.15 23.87 -5.94
N GLY A 696 -18.58 25.12 -5.75
CA GLY A 696 -19.94 25.45 -5.29
C GLY A 696 -21.06 24.92 -6.20
N PRO A 697 -21.08 25.27 -7.50
CA PRO A 697 -22.06 24.75 -8.45
C PRO A 697 -22.07 23.22 -8.55
N ARG A 698 -20.91 22.56 -8.45
CA ARG A 698 -20.81 21.09 -8.44
C ARG A 698 -21.47 20.47 -7.21
N LEU A 699 -21.18 20.99 -6.02
CA LEU A 699 -21.82 20.51 -4.79
C LEU A 699 -23.33 20.72 -4.80
N LEU A 700 -23.83 21.81 -5.38
CA LEU A 700 -25.26 22.06 -5.55
C LEU A 700 -25.91 21.05 -6.51
N TYR A 701 -25.24 20.74 -7.63
CA TYR A 701 -25.69 19.71 -8.57
C TYR A 701 -25.71 18.33 -7.92
N GLN A 702 -24.63 17.95 -7.23
CA GLN A 702 -24.53 16.67 -6.51
C GLN A 702 -25.53 16.54 -5.35
N ALA A 703 -25.81 17.63 -4.63
CA ALA A 703 -26.82 17.63 -3.57
C ALA A 703 -28.26 17.44 -4.11
N SER A 704 -28.52 17.79 -5.37
CA SER A 704 -29.83 17.65 -6.02
C SER A 704 -29.99 16.38 -6.86
N HIS A 705 -28.89 15.82 -7.39
CA HIS A 705 -28.92 14.68 -8.31
C HIS A 705 -28.27 13.40 -7.74
N GLY A 706 -27.52 13.50 -6.64
CA GLY A 706 -26.70 12.43 -6.06
C GLY A 706 -25.20 12.73 -6.14
N PHE A 707 -24.44 12.32 -5.11
CA PHE A 707 -23.00 12.58 -5.06
C PHE A 707 -22.18 11.81 -6.11
N GLU A 708 -22.70 10.66 -6.56
CA GLU A 708 -22.10 9.82 -7.62
C GLU A 708 -22.47 10.26 -9.05
N SER A 709 -23.28 11.31 -9.22
CA SER A 709 -23.77 11.73 -10.54
C SER A 709 -22.69 12.48 -11.34
N ASP A 710 -22.48 12.07 -12.59
CA ASP A 710 -21.53 12.70 -13.52
C ASP A 710 -21.94 14.16 -13.83
N VAL A 711 -21.28 15.11 -13.17
CA VAL A 711 -21.61 16.54 -13.30
C VAL A 711 -21.42 17.03 -14.76
N PRO A 712 -22.36 17.83 -15.31
CA PRO A 712 -22.23 18.44 -16.64
C PRO A 712 -20.99 19.35 -16.75
N THR A 713 -20.71 19.83 -17.96
CA THR A 713 -19.57 20.71 -18.29
C THR A 713 -20.01 21.68 -19.40
N PHE A 714 -19.09 22.48 -19.96
CA PHE A 714 -19.32 23.30 -21.15
C PHE A 714 -19.88 22.54 -22.37
N GLU A 715 -20.48 23.27 -23.30
CA GLU A 715 -20.86 22.76 -24.63
C GLU A 715 -19.63 22.58 -25.53
N ILE A 716 -19.54 21.40 -26.14
CA ILE A 716 -18.39 20.89 -26.92
C ILE A 716 -18.28 21.60 -28.26
#